data_AF-A0A9P4UTY6-F1
#
_entry.id   AF-A0A9P4UTY6-F1
#
_cell.length_a   1.000
_cell.length_b   1.000
_cell.length_c   1.000
_cell.angle_alpha   90.00
_cell.angle_beta   90.00
_cell.angle_gamma   90.00
#
_symmetry.space_group_name_H-M   'P 1'
#
loop_
_entity.id
_entity.type
_entity.pdbx_description
1 polymer ?
#
loop_
_entity_poly.entity_id
_entity_poly.type
_entity_poly.pdbx_seq_one_letter_code
_entity_poly.pdbx_strand_id
1 'polypeptide(L)'
;MSNNTTRPATRRHSFSFGTHRHTTIPTCDTSHPDNPIPTEPKSISVSAMAPSLRAKFSTSSSPRSSAGSLGDTTDSATDSSAPTTPNSEAVDSGEEFKDTLNDLPPPAMSPRTKRRASTTYASNPEDIRRILGDSNGTAFLQKYCCGEGCCMIQKLNIAPVAGTTPVVTPDNFAFKHMNPKVATLTLETDLTKLVDLPEQKVSFGSIRRQSISEKFPEESRHEHDAAAVNHYPPRYMQPHPPYNVYSAPVYGARELTKPGAEKRTFHFDIDVTEYPEEGGVDFKVGGAIGVCPPNDPALVEDIFDQIGVPRFLRDKPIRLLTNGGRWPTIWGEEASRELVTTRRELLTWTVDISSVAPTKPLFRLLGEHASDEHEKKILLFLASAQGQAAFCELRTGPYITLQQLLHAFPSSHPPLEHLLSSLPQLMPRFYSLSNDPHVSSTREGLAGRRLIEIAVTVHENPTYTSEGATRTGVGSGFLERVAKQFVAAEEQAAFEAGESGQSVHPGVAGRRLNLQIPMFRGLMANPLSKEFASDGPMMLIGAGVGMAPFRGFILNRLKNANCANKIWLVQGVRDSMLDEIYSGELGTHEKEIKKVVQSRVHQPPPAAEDDDDVQSNHDNNKPAAVKKESNKANQVAKYVQDEVRMQADIVWFVVNAVDGRIFVCGSTKGMGEGVERALIDVAMDKGHLDFETAKQFWQGKKDAGQYIAETW
;
A
#
# COMPACT_ATOMS: atom_id res chain seq x y z
N MET A 1 -3.05 -66.31 -12.70
CA MET A 1 -2.02 -67.09 -13.43
C MET A 1 -0.95 -66.10 -13.87
N SER A 2 0.00 -65.76 -12.99
CA SER A 2 1.38 -66.32 -12.86
C SER A 2 2.39 -65.57 -13.77
N ASN A 3 3.20 -64.66 -13.20
CA ASN A 3 4.67 -64.73 -12.94
C ASN A 3 5.56 -64.56 -14.21
N ASN A 4 6.66 -63.78 -14.29
CA ASN A 4 7.80 -63.46 -13.41
C ASN A 4 8.48 -62.15 -13.91
N THR A 5 8.86 -61.15 -13.09
CA THR A 5 10.17 -60.87 -12.41
C THR A 5 11.45 -60.84 -13.26
N THR A 6 12.14 -59.68 -13.27
CA THR A 6 13.61 -59.53 -13.23
C THR A 6 14.05 -58.16 -12.69
N ARG A 7 14.86 -58.16 -11.62
CA ARG A 7 15.73 -57.05 -11.12
C ARG A 7 17.11 -57.14 -11.78
N PRO A 8 17.90 -56.05 -11.85
CA PRO A 8 19.12 -55.91 -11.00
C PRO A 8 19.41 -54.42 -10.67
N ALA A 9 20.45 -53.96 -9.96
CA ALA A 9 21.24 -54.40 -8.81
C ALA A 9 21.95 -53.11 -8.32
N THR A 10 22.15 -52.99 -7.01
CA THR A 10 22.83 -51.89 -6.33
C THR A 10 24.34 -51.95 -6.52
N ARG A 11 25.00 -50.81 -6.82
CA ARG A 11 26.47 -50.69 -6.77
C ARG A 11 26.87 -49.49 -5.90
N ARG A 12 27.58 -49.80 -4.81
CA ARG A 12 28.34 -48.86 -3.96
C ARG A 12 29.53 -48.32 -4.77
N HIS A 13 29.82 -47.02 -4.65
CA HIS A 13 31.13 -46.48 -4.99
C HIS A 13 31.74 -45.76 -3.79
N SER A 14 32.95 -46.20 -3.49
CA SER A 14 33.87 -45.80 -2.43
C SER A 14 34.60 -44.50 -2.76
N PHE A 15 34.91 -43.73 -1.72
CA PHE A 15 35.75 -42.54 -1.75
C PHE A 15 37.19 -42.86 -2.16
N SER A 16 37.73 -42.05 -3.07
CA SER A 16 39.14 -42.02 -3.47
C SER A 16 39.65 -40.58 -3.34
N PHE A 17 40.64 -40.36 -2.47
CA PHE A 17 41.35 -39.09 -2.33
C PHE A 17 42.26 -38.87 -3.55
N GLY A 18 41.90 -37.92 -4.41
CA GLY A 18 42.73 -37.42 -5.49
C GLY A 18 43.23 -36.01 -5.19
N THR A 19 44.54 -35.87 -5.03
CA THR A 19 45.26 -34.60 -4.92
C THR A 19 45.16 -33.79 -6.22
N HIS A 20 44.44 -32.67 -6.22
CA HIS A 20 44.47 -31.70 -7.31
C HIS A 20 45.41 -30.53 -6.98
N ARG A 21 46.47 -30.41 -7.79
CA ARG A 21 47.41 -29.29 -7.82
C ARG A 21 46.72 -28.06 -8.43
N HIS A 22 46.82 -26.92 -7.76
CA HIS A 22 46.41 -25.61 -8.28
C HIS A 22 47.38 -25.16 -9.38
N THR A 23 46.87 -24.77 -10.54
CA THR A 23 47.61 -24.03 -11.56
C THR A 23 47.20 -22.56 -11.56
N THR A 24 48.17 -21.72 -11.20
CA THR A 24 48.46 -20.32 -11.63
C THR A 24 47.47 -19.18 -11.31
N ILE A 25 47.89 -18.33 -10.37
CA ILE A 25 47.42 -16.94 -10.14
C ILE A 25 48.30 -16.00 -10.99
N PRO A 26 47.76 -14.98 -11.69
CA PRO A 26 48.58 -14.01 -12.43
C PRO A 26 49.29 -13.05 -11.45
N THR A 27 50.61 -12.87 -11.60
CA THR A 27 51.41 -11.90 -10.84
C THR A 27 51.49 -10.56 -11.56
N CYS A 28 51.22 -9.45 -10.87
CA CYS A 28 51.54 -8.10 -11.32
C CYS A 28 52.86 -7.62 -10.68
N ASP A 29 53.54 -6.67 -11.32
CA ASP A 29 54.92 -6.19 -11.02
C ASP A 29 55.16 -5.61 -9.61
N THR A 30 54.17 -5.65 -8.71
CA THR A 30 54.26 -5.13 -7.33
C THR A 30 53.92 -6.16 -6.25
N SER A 31 53.86 -7.46 -6.56
CA SER A 31 53.51 -8.51 -5.58
C SER A 31 54.50 -9.70 -5.59
N HIS A 32 55.05 -10.05 -4.42
CA HIS A 32 55.94 -11.21 -4.25
C HIS A 32 55.18 -12.35 -3.55
N PRO A 33 55.34 -13.63 -3.97
CA PRO A 33 54.51 -14.76 -3.52
C PRO A 33 54.57 -15.13 -2.03
N ASP A 34 55.54 -14.59 -1.27
CA ASP A 34 55.71 -14.86 0.17
C ASP A 34 55.35 -13.67 1.09
N ASN A 35 54.76 -12.59 0.56
CA ASN A 35 54.34 -11.43 1.37
C ASN A 35 53.10 -10.72 0.79
N PRO A 36 51.87 -10.98 1.31
CA PRO A 36 50.62 -10.52 0.70
C PRO A 36 50.16 -9.11 1.12
N ILE A 37 51.02 -8.27 1.71
CA ILE A 37 50.64 -6.92 2.15
C ILE A 37 51.22 -5.86 1.17
N PRO A 38 50.39 -5.07 0.46
CA PRO A 38 50.88 -3.98 -0.38
C PRO A 38 51.43 -2.82 0.47
N THR A 39 52.68 -2.40 0.23
CA THR A 39 53.27 -1.18 0.83
C THR A 39 53.21 0.00 -0.12
N GLU A 40 52.87 1.19 0.38
CA GLU A 40 52.79 2.44 -0.40
C GLU A 40 54.13 2.81 -1.08
N PRO A 41 54.12 3.32 -2.32
CA PRO A 41 55.32 3.74 -3.01
C PRO A 41 55.93 5.00 -2.38
N LYS A 42 57.16 4.85 -1.88
CA LYS A 42 58.04 5.93 -1.44
C LYS A 42 58.71 6.58 -2.66
N SER A 43 58.24 7.74 -3.08
CA SER A 43 59.03 8.93 -3.46
C SER A 43 58.32 9.80 -4.50
N ILE A 44 58.12 11.06 -4.14
CA ILE A 44 57.69 12.17 -4.98
C ILE A 44 58.85 12.60 -5.89
N SER A 45 58.59 12.81 -7.17
CA SER A 45 59.43 13.67 -8.03
C SER A 45 58.61 14.89 -8.45
N VAL A 46 58.94 16.03 -7.84
CA VAL A 46 58.44 17.35 -8.20
C VAL A 46 59.11 17.76 -9.51
N SER A 47 58.33 18.09 -10.55
CA SER A 47 58.82 19.00 -11.58
C SER A 47 57.71 19.88 -12.11
N ALA A 48 57.99 21.17 -12.03
CA ALA A 48 57.14 22.32 -12.30
C ALA A 48 56.62 22.39 -13.75
N MET A 49 55.41 22.89 -13.92
CA MET A 49 55.14 23.98 -14.88
C MET A 49 53.99 24.86 -14.38
N ALA A 50 54.32 26.12 -14.15
CA ALA A 50 53.42 27.23 -13.87
C ALA A 50 53.25 28.09 -15.15
N PRO A 51 52.32 29.06 -15.18
CA PRO A 51 51.49 29.38 -16.35
C PRO A 51 51.91 30.65 -17.11
N SER A 52 51.34 30.89 -18.30
CA SER A 52 51.39 32.19 -18.99
C SER A 52 50.27 32.41 -20.02
N LEU A 53 49.36 33.35 -19.69
CA LEU A 53 48.88 34.54 -20.46
C LEU A 53 48.26 34.30 -21.87
N ARG A 54 47.24 35.01 -22.38
CA ARG A 54 46.70 36.35 -22.09
C ARG A 54 45.36 36.57 -22.85
N ALA A 55 44.42 37.21 -22.14
CA ALA A 55 43.44 38.25 -22.52
C ALA A 55 42.74 38.31 -23.90
N LYS A 56 41.43 38.60 -23.86
CA LYS A 56 40.85 39.89 -24.31
C LYS A 56 39.48 40.14 -23.66
N PHE A 57 39.35 41.31 -23.04
CA PHE A 57 38.13 41.93 -22.50
C PHE A 57 37.27 42.55 -23.60
N SER A 58 35.95 42.60 -23.41
CA SER A 58 35.18 43.84 -23.63
C SER A 58 33.88 43.85 -22.81
N THR A 59 33.75 44.93 -22.06
CA THR A 59 32.68 45.41 -21.17
C THR A 59 31.53 46.07 -21.93
N SER A 60 30.30 46.01 -21.40
CA SER A 60 29.36 47.13 -21.16
C SER A 60 27.91 46.61 -20.94
N SER A 61 27.41 46.63 -19.70
CA SER A 61 26.51 47.64 -19.12
C SER A 61 25.05 47.59 -19.60
N SER A 62 24.15 47.18 -18.70
CA SER A 62 22.72 47.51 -18.72
C SER A 62 22.49 49.02 -18.58
N PRO A 63 21.31 49.54 -18.96
CA PRO A 63 20.51 50.23 -17.96
C PRO A 63 18.99 49.98 -18.02
N ARG A 64 18.39 50.41 -16.92
CA ARG A 64 17.00 50.35 -16.46
C ARG A 64 16.02 51.30 -17.19
N SER A 65 14.72 51.00 -16.97
CA SER A 65 13.55 51.89 -16.81
C SER A 65 12.96 52.55 -18.07
N SER A 66 11.65 52.41 -18.31
CA SER A 66 10.59 53.29 -17.74
C SER A 66 9.23 53.12 -18.44
N ALA A 67 8.17 53.05 -17.62
CA ALA A 67 6.87 53.74 -17.70
C ALA A 67 6.03 53.78 -19.00
N GLY A 68 4.72 53.48 -18.84
CA GLY A 68 3.69 54.48 -19.18
C GLY A 68 2.55 54.08 -20.13
N SER A 69 1.39 53.79 -19.52
CA SER A 69 0.06 54.34 -19.83
C SER A 69 -0.86 53.84 -20.97
N LEU A 70 -2.10 53.56 -20.52
CA LEU A 70 -3.43 53.92 -21.05
C LEU A 70 -4.06 53.11 -22.20
N GLY A 71 -5.33 52.72 -22.00
CA GLY A 71 -6.26 52.34 -23.07
C GLY A 71 -7.40 51.42 -22.62
N ASP A 72 -8.59 51.99 -22.49
CA ASP A 72 -9.86 51.47 -21.97
C ASP A 72 -10.67 50.60 -22.98
N THR A 73 -11.76 50.00 -22.50
CA THR A 73 -12.98 49.47 -23.17
C THR A 73 -13.16 47.97 -23.51
N THR A 74 -14.10 47.35 -22.76
CA THR A 74 -15.23 46.43 -23.12
C THR A 74 -15.11 45.43 -24.27
N ASP A 75 -15.22 44.11 -24.00
CA ASP A 75 -16.48 43.32 -24.05
C ASP A 75 -16.24 41.78 -24.07
N SER A 76 -17.00 41.06 -23.24
CA SER A 76 -17.65 39.76 -23.44
C SER A 76 -17.06 38.69 -24.40
N ALA A 77 -16.64 37.52 -23.85
CA ALA A 77 -17.09 36.15 -24.23
C ALA A 77 -16.07 35.01 -23.91
N THR A 78 -16.52 34.07 -23.08
CA THR A 78 -16.31 32.59 -23.12
C THR A 78 -14.97 31.94 -23.53
N ASP A 79 -14.43 31.23 -22.53
CA ASP A 79 -14.09 29.80 -22.51
C ASP A 79 -12.65 29.32 -22.81
N SER A 80 -12.22 28.41 -21.91
CA SER A 80 -11.17 27.39 -22.05
C SER A 80 -9.69 27.80 -22.22
N SER A 81 -8.91 27.71 -21.14
CA SER A 81 -7.45 27.53 -21.20
C SER A 81 -6.96 26.46 -20.23
N ALA A 82 -6.74 25.25 -20.77
CA ALA A 82 -5.90 24.23 -20.15
C ALA A 82 -4.42 24.53 -20.49
N PRO A 83 -3.48 24.47 -19.53
CA PRO A 83 -2.07 24.66 -19.83
C PRO A 83 -1.48 23.43 -20.52
N THR A 84 -0.73 23.68 -21.60
CA THR A 84 0.09 22.73 -22.35
C THR A 84 1.41 22.46 -21.61
N THR A 85 1.92 21.23 -21.67
CA THR A 85 3.27 20.85 -21.19
C THR A 85 4.12 20.31 -22.36
N PRO A 86 5.46 20.41 -22.27
CA PRO A 86 6.37 20.46 -23.42
C PRO A 86 6.79 19.09 -23.95
N ASN A 87 7.30 19.09 -25.20
CA ASN A 87 7.85 17.94 -25.91
C ASN A 87 9.08 17.36 -25.18
N SER A 88 9.12 16.03 -25.03
CA SER A 88 10.30 15.31 -24.59
C SER A 88 11.28 15.14 -25.75
N GLU A 89 12.50 15.64 -25.56
CA GLU A 89 13.64 15.40 -26.45
C GLU A 89 14.11 13.94 -26.38
N ALA A 90 14.57 13.44 -27.52
CA ALA A 90 15.16 12.13 -27.69
C ALA A 90 16.55 12.08 -27.05
N VAL A 91 16.83 11.02 -26.29
CA VAL A 91 18.18 10.73 -25.81
C VAL A 91 18.82 9.72 -26.76
N ASP A 92 19.88 10.20 -27.40
CA ASP A 92 20.91 9.46 -28.11
C ASP A 92 21.61 8.46 -27.17
N SER A 93 21.65 7.18 -27.57
CA SER A 93 22.68 6.25 -27.08
C SER A 93 22.84 5.09 -28.05
N GLY A 94 23.99 5.09 -28.72
CA GLY A 94 24.90 3.95 -28.79
C GLY A 94 24.44 2.76 -29.63
N GLU A 95 25.02 2.66 -30.82
CA GLU A 95 24.98 1.53 -31.73
C GLU A 95 25.48 0.23 -31.10
N GLU A 96 24.60 -0.77 -30.97
CA GLU A 96 24.88 -2.21 -31.09
C GLU A 96 23.59 -2.97 -30.76
N PHE A 97 22.64 -3.13 -31.71
CA PHE A 97 21.59 -4.17 -31.69
C PHE A 97 20.66 -4.10 -32.93
N LYS A 98 21.18 -3.67 -34.09
CA LYS A 98 20.47 -3.81 -35.37
C LYS A 98 21.00 -5.05 -36.07
N ASP A 99 20.31 -6.19 -35.93
CA ASP A 99 20.28 -7.21 -37.00
C ASP A 99 19.24 -8.35 -36.85
N THR A 100 18.28 -8.29 -35.91
CA THR A 100 17.32 -9.41 -35.72
C THR A 100 15.84 -9.05 -35.60
N LEU A 101 15.38 -7.94 -36.21
CA LEU A 101 13.97 -7.54 -36.09
C LEU A 101 13.27 -7.04 -37.38
N ASN A 102 13.74 -7.46 -38.56
CA ASN A 102 13.13 -7.05 -39.84
C ASN A 102 12.00 -7.94 -40.38
N ASP A 103 11.55 -8.98 -39.66
CA ASP A 103 10.56 -9.95 -40.19
C ASP A 103 9.18 -9.96 -39.48
N LEU A 104 8.68 -8.81 -39.01
CA LEU A 104 7.29 -8.72 -38.54
C LEU A 104 6.49 -7.63 -39.27
N PRO A 105 5.30 -7.95 -39.82
CA PRO A 105 4.47 -6.97 -40.52
C PRO A 105 3.87 -5.95 -39.53
N PRO A 106 3.66 -4.69 -39.96
CA PRO A 106 3.18 -3.63 -39.07
C PRO A 106 1.70 -3.82 -38.69
N PRO A 107 1.32 -3.65 -37.41
CA PRO A 107 -0.08 -3.70 -37.01
C PRO A 107 -0.82 -2.43 -37.43
N ALA A 108 -2.07 -2.59 -37.87
CA ALA A 108 -2.96 -1.51 -38.25
C ALA A 108 -3.16 -0.51 -37.09
N MET A 109 -2.93 0.78 -37.37
CA MET A 109 -3.06 1.87 -36.40
C MET A 109 -4.53 2.18 -36.15
N SER A 110 -5.04 1.83 -34.97
CA SER A 110 -6.22 2.48 -34.38
C SER A 110 -5.78 3.65 -33.48
N PRO A 111 -6.58 4.73 -33.38
CA PRO A 111 -6.18 5.92 -32.64
C PRO A 111 -5.98 5.60 -31.15
N ARG A 112 -4.77 5.87 -30.65
CA ARG A 112 -4.39 5.70 -29.24
C ARG A 112 -5.23 6.61 -28.35
N THR A 113 -6.26 6.05 -27.73
CA THR A 113 -6.95 6.68 -26.61
C THR A 113 -5.99 6.80 -25.43
N LYS A 114 -5.90 8.01 -24.84
CA LYS A 114 -5.11 8.28 -23.64
C LYS A 114 -5.56 7.33 -22.53
N ARG A 115 -4.67 6.43 -22.11
CA ARG A 115 -4.94 5.43 -21.08
C ARG A 115 -4.94 6.11 -19.71
N ARG A 116 -6.11 6.19 -19.09
CA ARG A 116 -6.27 6.66 -17.71
C ARG A 116 -5.89 5.51 -16.77
N ALA A 117 -4.76 5.62 -16.08
CA ALA A 117 -4.54 4.86 -14.86
C ALA A 117 -5.62 5.31 -13.86
N SER A 118 -6.38 4.36 -13.30
CA SER A 118 -7.33 4.66 -12.23
C SER A 118 -6.53 4.96 -10.96
N THR A 119 -6.08 6.20 -10.82
CA THR A 119 -5.74 6.74 -9.51
C THR A 119 -7.06 6.92 -8.77
N THR A 120 -7.44 5.93 -7.96
CA THR A 120 -8.58 6.05 -7.04
C THR A 120 -8.17 7.00 -5.92
N TYR A 121 -8.25 8.30 -6.18
CA TYR A 121 -8.23 9.30 -5.13
C TYR A 121 -9.56 9.22 -4.36
N ALA A 122 -9.48 9.16 -3.03
CA ALA A 122 -10.56 9.13 -2.04
C ALA A 122 -11.24 7.78 -1.75
N SER A 123 -10.49 6.85 -1.13
CA SER A 123 -11.05 5.63 -0.52
C SER A 123 -11.34 5.76 0.99
N ASN A 124 -10.94 6.86 1.65
CA ASN A 124 -11.17 7.07 3.09
C ASN A 124 -12.22 8.20 3.32
N PRO A 125 -13.21 8.03 4.22
CA PRO A 125 -14.12 9.08 4.69
C PRO A 125 -13.45 10.42 5.02
N GLU A 126 -12.23 10.41 5.54
CA GLU A 126 -11.44 11.63 5.81
C GLU A 126 -11.01 12.38 4.55
N ASP A 127 -10.75 11.67 3.43
CA ASP A 127 -10.51 12.31 2.12
C ASP A 127 -11.77 13.04 1.67
N ILE A 128 -12.91 12.36 1.79
CA ILE A 128 -14.20 12.86 1.35
C ILE A 128 -14.63 14.07 2.19
N ARG A 129 -14.43 14.05 3.52
CA ARG A 129 -14.71 15.18 4.41
C ARG A 129 -13.90 16.43 4.08
N ARG A 130 -12.61 16.29 3.74
CA ARG A 130 -11.76 17.43 3.37
C ARG A 130 -12.14 17.97 1.99
N ILE A 131 -12.39 17.10 1.01
CA ILE A 131 -12.90 17.54 -0.29
C ILE A 131 -14.20 18.32 -0.08
N LEU A 132 -15.10 17.87 0.80
CA LEU A 132 -16.33 18.62 1.12
C LEU A 132 -16.11 19.95 1.87
N GLY A 133 -14.96 20.13 2.51
CA GLY A 133 -14.62 21.34 3.29
C GLY A 133 -13.97 22.46 2.48
N ASP A 134 -13.33 22.14 1.34
CA ASP A 134 -12.78 23.12 0.42
C ASP A 134 -13.88 23.65 -0.52
N SER A 135 -13.98 24.97 -0.70
CA SER A 135 -15.03 25.63 -1.50
C SER A 135 -15.12 25.19 -2.96
N ASN A 136 -14.09 24.50 -3.48
CA ASN A 136 -14.01 23.93 -4.83
C ASN A 136 -14.26 22.40 -4.90
N GLY A 137 -14.56 21.75 -3.78
CA GLY A 137 -14.68 20.29 -3.70
C GLY A 137 -15.92 19.68 -4.34
N THR A 138 -16.97 20.47 -4.52
CA THR A 138 -18.21 20.08 -5.18
C THR A 138 -17.99 19.68 -6.64
N ALA A 139 -17.04 20.32 -7.35
CA ALA A 139 -16.70 19.99 -8.74
C ALA A 139 -15.88 18.69 -8.86
N PHE A 140 -14.97 18.42 -7.92
CA PHE A 140 -14.19 17.17 -7.89
C PHE A 140 -15.07 15.97 -7.52
N LEU A 141 -16.00 16.15 -6.57
CA LEU A 141 -16.98 15.13 -6.18
C LEU A 141 -18.02 14.84 -7.25
N GLN A 142 -18.23 15.73 -8.22
CA GLN A 142 -19.18 15.52 -9.31
C GLN A 142 -18.88 14.23 -10.10
N LYS A 143 -17.60 13.86 -10.24
CA LYS A 143 -17.17 12.60 -10.88
C LYS A 143 -17.30 11.33 -10.02
N TYR A 144 -17.35 11.47 -8.69
CA TYR A 144 -17.27 10.33 -7.74
C TYR A 144 -18.51 10.18 -6.85
N CYS A 145 -19.40 11.17 -6.83
CA CYS A 145 -20.59 11.19 -6.00
C CYS A 145 -21.84 10.88 -6.84
N CYS A 146 -22.03 11.50 -8.02
CA CYS A 146 -23.31 11.36 -8.74
C CYS A 146 -23.42 11.84 -10.21
N GLY A 147 -22.38 12.31 -10.92
CA GLY A 147 -22.59 13.02 -12.20
C GLY A 147 -23.09 14.47 -12.03
N GLU A 148 -23.40 15.16 -13.14
CA GLU A 148 -23.74 16.59 -13.12
C GLU A 148 -25.05 16.88 -12.36
N GLY A 149 -25.03 17.85 -11.42
CA GLY A 149 -26.24 18.40 -10.77
C GLY A 149 -26.65 17.84 -9.40
N CYS A 150 -25.87 16.96 -8.77
CA CYS A 150 -26.25 16.27 -7.53
C CYS A 150 -26.10 17.08 -6.22
N CYS A 151 -25.45 18.25 -6.25
CA CYS A 151 -25.16 19.03 -5.04
C CYS A 151 -26.36 19.87 -4.53
N MET A 152 -27.51 19.82 -5.20
CA MET A 152 -28.72 20.55 -4.80
C MET A 152 -29.55 19.67 -3.85
N ILE A 153 -29.33 19.82 -2.53
CA ILE A 153 -30.12 19.14 -1.50
C ILE A 153 -31.60 19.53 -1.69
N GLN A 154 -32.44 18.56 -2.02
CA GLN A 154 -33.88 18.75 -2.00
C GLN A 154 -34.38 18.42 -0.60
N LYS A 155 -34.98 19.41 0.07
CA LYS A 155 -35.59 19.19 1.38
C LYS A 155 -36.79 18.25 1.22
N LEU A 156 -36.92 17.29 2.13
CA LEU A 156 -38.17 16.56 2.32
C LEU A 156 -39.28 17.57 2.60
N ASN A 157 -40.44 17.44 1.96
CA ASN A 157 -41.59 18.30 2.25
C ASN A 157 -42.05 17.98 3.68
N ILE A 158 -41.92 18.96 4.59
CA ILE A 158 -42.08 18.79 6.05
C ILE A 158 -43.56 18.88 6.47
N ALA A 159 -44.50 19.08 5.55
CA ALA A 159 -45.91 19.23 5.93
C ALA A 159 -46.47 17.87 6.40
N PRO A 160 -46.90 17.72 7.67
CA PRO A 160 -47.63 16.54 8.09
C PRO A 160 -48.98 16.57 7.38
N VAL A 161 -49.08 15.86 6.26
CA VAL A 161 -50.37 15.61 5.61
C VAL A 161 -51.07 14.58 6.48
N ALA A 162 -52.25 14.91 6.99
CA ALA A 162 -53.09 13.98 7.72
C ALA A 162 -53.31 12.72 6.85
N GLY A 163 -53.00 11.55 7.41
CA GLY A 163 -53.10 10.26 6.69
C GLY A 163 -51.79 9.72 6.09
N THR A 164 -50.63 10.23 6.49
CA THR A 164 -49.32 9.67 6.09
C THR A 164 -48.82 8.61 7.08
N THR A 165 -48.18 7.56 6.55
CA THR A 165 -47.66 6.43 7.31
C THR A 165 -46.16 6.60 7.54
N PRO A 166 -45.69 6.80 8.78
CA PRO A 166 -44.27 6.91 9.08
C PRO A 166 -43.51 5.64 8.66
N VAL A 167 -42.30 5.81 8.16
CA VAL A 167 -41.43 4.66 7.88
C VAL A 167 -40.97 4.03 9.18
N VAL A 168 -41.23 2.73 9.34
CA VAL A 168 -40.68 1.93 10.44
C VAL A 168 -39.24 1.54 10.10
N THR A 169 -38.29 1.89 10.96
CA THR A 169 -36.88 1.53 10.78
C THR A 169 -36.61 0.10 11.23
N PRO A 170 -35.74 -0.66 10.53
CA PRO A 170 -35.31 -1.99 10.97
C PRO A 170 -34.72 -1.97 12.38
N ASP A 171 -35.19 -2.87 13.23
CA ASP A 171 -34.70 -3.03 14.62
C ASP A 171 -33.54 -4.03 14.69
N ASN A 172 -32.42 -3.70 14.05
CA ASN A 172 -31.21 -4.51 14.08
C ASN A 172 -29.95 -3.66 14.34
N PHE A 173 -28.89 -4.29 14.85
CA PHE A 173 -27.64 -3.60 15.20
C PHE A 173 -26.97 -2.95 13.98
N ALA A 174 -27.02 -3.59 12.81
CA ALA A 174 -26.42 -3.09 11.58
C ALA A 174 -27.03 -1.74 11.14
N PHE A 175 -28.36 -1.65 11.15
CA PHE A 175 -29.12 -0.44 10.83
C PHE A 175 -28.91 0.66 11.87
N LYS A 176 -28.97 0.33 13.16
CA LYS A 176 -28.70 1.29 14.25
C LYS A 176 -27.30 1.89 14.16
N HIS A 177 -26.29 1.09 13.82
CA HIS A 177 -24.92 1.56 13.62
C HIS A 177 -24.77 2.46 12.38
N MET A 178 -25.56 2.22 11.31
CA MET A 178 -25.59 3.14 10.16
C MET A 178 -26.21 4.49 10.53
N ASN A 179 -27.21 4.49 11.41
CA ASN A 179 -27.94 5.66 11.89
C ASN A 179 -28.36 6.65 10.78
N PRO A 180 -29.03 6.18 9.70
CA PRO A 180 -29.43 7.08 8.63
C PRO A 180 -30.52 8.05 9.10
N LYS A 181 -30.40 9.33 8.74
CA LYS A 181 -31.40 10.37 9.08
C LYS A 181 -32.67 10.20 8.25
N VAL A 182 -33.59 9.36 8.73
CA VAL A 182 -34.86 9.02 8.05
C VAL A 182 -36.11 9.42 8.83
N ALA A 183 -35.97 10.16 9.94
CA ALA A 183 -37.06 10.43 10.88
C ALA A 183 -38.29 11.15 10.28
N THR A 184 -38.10 11.90 9.20
CA THR A 184 -39.19 12.62 8.51
C THR A 184 -39.71 11.89 7.26
N LEU A 185 -39.29 10.64 7.04
CA LEU A 185 -39.67 9.85 5.87
C LEU A 185 -40.99 9.11 6.12
N THR A 186 -41.92 9.21 5.16
CA THR A 186 -43.18 8.46 5.15
C THR A 186 -43.26 7.55 3.93
N LEU A 187 -44.12 6.54 3.95
CA LEU A 187 -44.31 5.65 2.79
C LEU A 187 -44.83 6.41 1.56
N GLU A 188 -45.60 7.47 1.76
CA GLU A 188 -46.20 8.32 0.73
C GLU A 188 -45.26 9.43 0.24
N THR A 189 -44.06 9.57 0.81
CA THR A 189 -43.11 10.62 0.41
C THR A 189 -42.68 10.46 -1.04
N ASP A 190 -42.94 11.44 -1.90
CA ASP A 190 -42.50 11.39 -3.30
C ASP A 190 -40.97 11.52 -3.40
N LEU A 191 -40.33 10.50 -3.96
CA LEU A 191 -38.90 10.47 -4.23
C LEU A 191 -38.67 10.79 -5.70
N THR A 192 -37.83 11.80 -5.97
CA THR A 192 -37.53 12.25 -7.34
C THR A 192 -36.05 12.09 -7.64
N LYS A 193 -35.72 12.07 -8.94
CA LYS A 193 -34.34 11.88 -9.43
C LYS A 193 -33.67 10.67 -8.78
N LEU A 194 -34.41 9.57 -8.70
CA LEU A 194 -33.85 8.28 -8.32
C LEU A 194 -32.77 7.92 -9.34
N VAL A 195 -31.65 7.41 -8.86
CA VAL A 195 -30.64 6.82 -9.74
C VAL A 195 -31.28 5.65 -10.48
N ASP A 196 -30.98 5.52 -11.78
CA ASP A 196 -31.46 4.41 -12.58
C ASP A 196 -30.98 3.07 -12.02
N LEU A 197 -31.79 2.03 -12.20
CA LEU A 197 -31.38 0.68 -11.84
C LEU A 197 -30.12 0.32 -12.65
N PRO A 198 -29.02 -0.10 -12.01
CA PRO A 198 -27.79 -0.41 -12.73
C PRO A 198 -28.05 -1.52 -13.76
N GLU A 199 -27.38 -1.46 -14.91
CA GLU A 199 -27.48 -2.51 -15.92
C GLU A 199 -26.84 -3.81 -15.42
N GLN A 200 -27.51 -4.94 -15.64
CA GLN A 200 -26.94 -6.26 -15.37
C GLN A 200 -25.96 -6.64 -16.49
N LYS A 201 -24.67 -6.51 -16.21
CA LYS A 201 -23.57 -6.80 -17.15
C LYS A 201 -23.06 -8.23 -17.06
N VAL A 202 -23.47 -8.96 -16.02
CA VAL A 202 -23.02 -10.30 -15.71
C VAL A 202 -24.19 -11.28 -15.85
N SER A 203 -23.93 -12.45 -16.43
CA SER A 203 -24.90 -13.55 -16.42
C SER A 203 -24.23 -14.90 -16.22
N PHE A 204 -24.96 -15.82 -15.58
CA PHE A 204 -24.51 -17.18 -15.34
C PHE A 204 -25.21 -18.17 -16.26
N GLY A 205 -24.43 -18.99 -16.95
CA GLY A 205 -24.88 -20.11 -17.74
C GLY A 205 -24.58 -21.45 -17.08
N SER A 206 -25.37 -22.47 -17.42
CA SER A 206 -25.06 -23.85 -17.07
C SER A 206 -23.93 -24.38 -17.96
N ILE A 207 -23.01 -25.15 -17.38
CA ILE A 207 -21.94 -25.82 -18.11
C ILE A 207 -21.93 -27.31 -17.80
N ARG A 208 -21.80 -28.14 -18.84
CA ARG A 208 -21.58 -29.59 -18.66
C ARG A 208 -20.11 -29.82 -18.36
N ARG A 209 -19.79 -30.52 -17.27
CA ARG A 209 -18.39 -30.80 -16.87
C ARG A 209 -17.53 -31.36 -18.01
N GLN A 210 -18.09 -32.27 -18.80
CA GLN A 210 -17.41 -32.90 -19.95
C GLN A 210 -16.97 -31.87 -21.01
N SER A 211 -17.75 -30.79 -21.19
CA SER A 211 -17.44 -29.73 -22.16
C SER A 211 -16.41 -28.70 -21.68
N ILE A 212 -16.03 -28.71 -20.39
CA ILE A 212 -15.06 -27.75 -19.84
C ILE A 212 -13.70 -27.96 -20.52
N SER A 213 -13.19 -29.20 -20.54
CA SER A 213 -11.89 -29.51 -21.14
C SER A 213 -11.80 -29.19 -22.64
N GLU A 214 -12.92 -29.24 -23.36
CA GLU A 214 -12.96 -28.97 -24.80
C GLU A 214 -13.08 -27.47 -25.11
N LYS A 215 -13.90 -26.73 -24.35
CA LYS A 215 -14.21 -25.32 -24.63
C LYS A 215 -13.37 -24.32 -23.84
N PHE A 216 -12.87 -24.74 -22.68
CA PHE A 216 -12.16 -23.92 -21.70
C PHE A 216 -10.93 -24.69 -21.20
N PRO A 217 -9.96 -24.98 -22.10
CA PRO A 217 -8.82 -25.83 -21.76
C PRO A 217 -7.91 -25.21 -20.67
N GLU A 218 -7.84 -23.88 -20.58
CA GLU A 218 -7.02 -23.21 -19.56
C GLU A 218 -7.63 -23.30 -18.17
N GLU A 219 -8.96 -23.21 -18.08
CA GLU A 219 -9.77 -23.31 -16.87
C GLU A 219 -9.97 -24.76 -16.44
N SER A 220 -9.93 -25.72 -17.37
CA SER A 220 -9.98 -27.16 -17.04
C SER A 220 -8.85 -27.62 -16.11
N ARG A 221 -7.74 -26.85 -16.09
CA ARG A 221 -6.56 -27.07 -15.25
C ARG A 221 -6.64 -26.32 -13.91
N HIS A 222 -7.70 -25.54 -13.67
CA HIS A 222 -7.94 -24.85 -12.42
C HIS A 222 -8.97 -25.63 -11.59
N GLU A 223 -8.63 -25.86 -10.31
CA GLU A 223 -9.52 -26.54 -9.38
C GLU A 223 -10.57 -25.55 -8.88
N HIS A 224 -11.77 -25.62 -9.45
CA HIS A 224 -12.91 -24.78 -9.10
C HIS A 224 -13.64 -25.26 -7.83
N ASP A 225 -12.90 -25.51 -6.75
CA ASP A 225 -13.46 -26.01 -5.49
C ASP A 225 -13.11 -25.13 -4.27
N ALA A 226 -13.86 -25.33 -3.18
CA ALA A 226 -13.71 -24.51 -1.99
C ALA A 226 -12.31 -24.57 -1.36
N ALA A 227 -11.59 -25.68 -1.50
CA ALA A 227 -10.25 -25.82 -0.92
C ALA A 227 -9.25 -24.98 -1.73
N ALA A 228 -9.28 -25.10 -3.06
CA ALA A 228 -8.41 -24.34 -3.95
C ALA A 228 -8.65 -22.83 -3.85
N VAL A 229 -9.92 -22.39 -3.79
CA VAL A 229 -10.30 -20.97 -3.75
C VAL A 229 -9.76 -20.23 -2.53
N ASN A 230 -9.58 -20.92 -1.40
CA ASN A 230 -9.04 -20.31 -0.19
C ASN A 230 -7.52 -20.11 -0.24
N HIS A 231 -6.82 -20.77 -1.16
CA HIS A 231 -5.36 -20.76 -1.23
C HIS A 231 -4.84 -20.06 -2.49
N TYR A 232 -5.53 -20.19 -3.62
CA TYR A 232 -5.04 -19.75 -4.91
C TYR A 232 -6.05 -18.85 -5.62
N PRO A 233 -5.59 -17.72 -6.21
CA PRO A 233 -6.45 -16.92 -7.07
C PRO A 233 -6.79 -17.69 -8.36
N PRO A 234 -7.96 -17.40 -8.96
CA PRO A 234 -8.30 -17.93 -10.27
C PRO A 234 -7.32 -17.47 -11.36
N ARG A 235 -7.04 -18.34 -12.33
CA ARG A 235 -6.07 -18.04 -13.40
C ARG A 235 -6.42 -16.84 -14.27
N TYR A 236 -7.70 -16.53 -14.43
CA TYR A 236 -8.14 -15.35 -15.17
C TYR A 236 -7.91 -14.04 -14.39
N MET A 237 -7.58 -14.10 -13.09
CA MET A 237 -7.26 -12.93 -12.27
C MET A 237 -5.80 -12.52 -12.51
N GLN A 238 -5.52 -11.95 -13.69
CA GLN A 238 -4.17 -11.49 -14.04
C GLN A 238 -4.03 -9.96 -14.00
N PRO A 239 -2.82 -9.44 -13.65
CA PRO A 239 -2.50 -8.04 -13.81
C PRO A 239 -2.30 -7.68 -15.31
N HIS A 240 -1.84 -6.46 -15.59
CA HIS A 240 -1.59 -6.07 -16.99
C HIS A 240 -0.44 -6.91 -17.56
N PRO A 241 -0.54 -7.44 -18.80
CA PRO A 241 0.57 -8.12 -19.44
C PRO A 241 1.86 -7.28 -19.43
N PRO A 242 3.06 -7.88 -19.32
CA PRO A 242 3.37 -9.31 -19.37
C PRO A 242 3.34 -10.02 -17.99
N TYR A 243 2.89 -9.35 -16.93
CA TYR A 243 2.96 -9.87 -15.57
C TYR A 243 1.89 -10.91 -15.29
N ASN A 244 2.22 -11.92 -14.48
CA ASN A 244 1.27 -12.88 -13.95
C ASN A 244 1.24 -12.84 -12.42
N VAL A 245 0.11 -13.24 -11.84
CA VAL A 245 0.05 -13.50 -10.40
C VAL A 245 0.85 -14.76 -10.09
N TYR A 246 1.84 -14.60 -9.23
CA TYR A 246 2.66 -15.66 -8.65
C TYR A 246 2.31 -15.81 -7.16
N SER A 247 1.89 -17.01 -6.75
CA SER A 247 1.64 -17.32 -5.35
C SER A 247 2.95 -17.65 -4.65
N ALA A 248 3.58 -16.62 -4.06
CA ALA A 248 4.91 -16.72 -3.48
C ALA A 248 4.87 -17.38 -2.09
N PRO A 249 5.70 -18.40 -1.79
CA PRO A 249 5.77 -19.00 -0.47
C PRO A 249 6.26 -18.03 0.61
N VAL A 250 5.64 -18.08 1.78
CA VAL A 250 6.12 -17.36 2.97
C VAL A 250 7.28 -18.12 3.58
N TYR A 251 8.45 -17.50 3.59
CA TYR A 251 9.67 -18.06 4.19
C TYR A 251 9.75 -17.79 5.70
N GLY A 252 9.27 -16.60 6.10
CA GLY A 252 9.31 -16.10 7.47
C GLY A 252 8.23 -15.04 7.71
N ALA A 253 7.67 -15.01 8.91
CA ALA A 253 6.80 -13.92 9.36
C ALA A 253 7.00 -13.67 10.85
N ARG A 254 6.98 -12.40 11.27
CA ARG A 254 7.09 -12.00 12.68
C ARG A 254 6.40 -10.68 12.96
N GLU A 255 5.94 -10.48 14.18
CA GLU A 255 5.46 -9.17 14.63
C GLU A 255 6.65 -8.25 14.93
N LEU A 256 6.60 -7.01 14.44
CA LEU A 256 7.60 -5.96 14.69
C LEU A 256 7.23 -5.08 15.89
N THR A 257 5.95 -5.03 16.22
CA THR A 257 5.41 -4.25 17.33
C THR A 257 5.32 -5.10 18.59
N LYS A 258 5.42 -4.47 19.76
CA LYS A 258 5.26 -5.17 21.04
C LYS A 258 3.78 -5.20 21.48
N PRO A 259 3.39 -6.15 22.34
CA PRO A 259 2.07 -6.15 22.95
C PRO A 259 1.73 -4.80 23.58
N GLY A 260 0.51 -4.29 23.32
CA GLY A 260 0.06 -2.98 23.77
C GLY A 260 0.31 -1.83 22.78
N ALA A 261 1.03 -2.08 21.67
CA ALA A 261 1.11 -1.11 20.58
C ALA A 261 -0.28 -0.84 19.99
N GLU A 262 -0.59 0.42 19.70
CA GLU A 262 -1.89 0.83 19.13
C GLU A 262 -2.14 0.21 17.75
N LYS A 263 -1.09 0.02 16.96
CA LYS A 263 -1.16 -0.63 15.65
C LYS A 263 -0.17 -1.76 15.59
N ARG A 264 -0.64 -2.89 15.07
CA ARG A 264 0.15 -4.10 14.90
C ARG A 264 0.86 -4.05 13.57
N THR A 265 2.16 -4.34 13.54
CA THR A 265 2.96 -4.33 12.31
C THR A 265 3.70 -5.65 12.18
N PHE A 266 3.58 -6.29 11.02
CA PHE A 266 4.20 -7.57 10.72
C PHE A 266 5.28 -7.42 9.65
N HIS A 267 6.34 -8.20 9.78
CA HIS A 267 7.39 -8.39 8.77
C HIS A 267 7.19 -9.73 8.07
N PHE A 268 7.47 -9.78 6.78
CA PHE A 268 7.46 -11.00 5.98
C PHE A 268 8.75 -11.15 5.20
N ASP A 269 9.31 -12.36 5.22
CA ASP A 269 10.26 -12.86 4.24
C ASP A 269 9.48 -13.71 3.22
N ILE A 270 9.52 -13.34 1.95
CA ILE A 270 8.79 -14.00 0.87
C ILE A 270 9.80 -14.62 -0.10
N ASP A 271 9.65 -15.92 -0.37
CA ASP A 271 10.54 -16.66 -1.27
C ASP A 271 10.14 -16.41 -2.73
N VAL A 272 11.06 -15.78 -3.48
CA VAL A 272 10.91 -15.49 -4.91
C VAL A 272 11.96 -16.21 -5.74
N THR A 273 12.55 -17.28 -5.22
CA THR A 273 13.58 -18.07 -5.92
C THR A 273 13.07 -18.59 -7.26
N GLU A 274 11.81 -19.04 -7.30
CA GLU A 274 11.15 -19.55 -8.50
C GLU A 274 10.24 -18.51 -9.18
N TYR A 275 10.34 -17.23 -8.81
CA TYR A 275 9.56 -16.19 -9.47
C TYR A 275 10.02 -16.06 -10.94
N PRO A 276 9.10 -16.05 -11.92
CA PRO A 276 9.44 -16.07 -13.34
C PRO A 276 10.19 -14.79 -13.77
N GLU A 277 11.14 -14.93 -14.68
CA GLU A 277 11.79 -13.78 -15.32
C GLU A 277 10.81 -13.07 -16.27
N GLU A 278 10.16 -12.03 -15.76
CA GLU A 278 9.18 -11.25 -16.52
C GLU A 278 9.82 -9.97 -17.07
N GLY A 279 10.03 -9.94 -18.39
CA GLY A 279 10.45 -8.73 -19.12
C GLY A 279 11.88 -8.24 -18.82
N GLY A 280 12.78 -9.13 -18.36
CA GLY A 280 14.19 -8.80 -18.13
C GLY A 280 14.46 -7.81 -16.98
N VAL A 281 13.46 -7.57 -16.12
CA VAL A 281 13.60 -6.66 -14.98
C VAL A 281 13.39 -7.44 -13.68
N ASP A 282 14.32 -7.26 -12.76
CA ASP A 282 14.31 -7.92 -11.45
C ASP A 282 13.77 -7.00 -10.31
N PHE A 283 13.51 -7.58 -9.14
CA PHE A 283 13.23 -6.85 -7.91
C PHE A 283 14.44 -6.00 -7.51
N LYS A 284 14.19 -4.75 -7.07
CA LYS A 284 15.24 -3.79 -6.69
C LYS A 284 14.91 -3.12 -5.37
N VAL A 285 15.93 -2.60 -4.69
CA VAL A 285 15.76 -1.77 -3.49
C VAL A 285 14.82 -0.59 -3.79
N GLY A 286 13.88 -0.33 -2.89
CA GLY A 286 12.83 0.67 -3.10
C GLY A 286 11.76 0.25 -4.11
N GLY A 287 11.85 -0.93 -4.71
CA GLY A 287 10.75 -1.50 -5.50
C GLY A 287 9.51 -1.78 -4.64
N ALA A 288 8.41 -2.15 -5.29
CA ALA A 288 7.18 -2.55 -4.62
C ALA A 288 6.61 -3.81 -5.27
N ILE A 289 5.80 -4.54 -4.51
CA ILE A 289 5.01 -5.67 -4.99
C ILE A 289 3.53 -5.34 -4.92
N GLY A 290 2.76 -5.84 -5.88
CA GLY A 290 1.30 -5.83 -5.82
C GLY A 290 0.82 -7.15 -5.26
N VAL A 291 0.25 -7.14 -4.05
CA VAL A 291 -0.41 -8.31 -3.45
C VAL A 291 -1.87 -8.33 -3.86
N CYS A 292 -2.36 -9.49 -4.28
CA CYS A 292 -3.76 -9.75 -4.62
C CYS A 292 -4.43 -10.44 -3.42
N PRO A 293 -5.02 -9.72 -2.46
CA PRO A 293 -5.63 -10.36 -1.29
C PRO A 293 -7.03 -10.90 -1.62
N PRO A 294 -7.41 -12.08 -1.09
CA PRO A 294 -8.79 -12.52 -1.10
C PRO A 294 -9.60 -11.76 -0.04
N ASN A 295 -10.91 -11.66 -0.27
CA ASN A 295 -11.86 -11.32 0.78
C ASN A 295 -11.85 -12.40 1.88
N ASP A 296 -12.27 -12.03 3.09
CA ASP A 296 -12.37 -12.97 4.20
C ASP A 296 -13.38 -14.09 3.89
N PRO A 297 -12.99 -15.38 3.94
CA PRO A 297 -13.91 -16.49 3.67
C PRO A 297 -15.18 -16.48 4.54
N ALA A 298 -15.09 -16.04 5.79
CA ALA A 298 -16.25 -15.94 6.67
C ALA A 298 -17.23 -14.85 6.21
N LEU A 299 -16.70 -13.74 5.69
CA LEU A 299 -17.48 -12.65 5.13
C LEU A 299 -18.18 -13.07 3.83
N VAL A 300 -17.50 -13.84 2.98
CA VAL A 300 -18.05 -14.39 1.74
C VAL A 300 -19.22 -15.34 2.04
N GLU A 301 -19.07 -16.22 3.04
CA GLU A 301 -20.13 -17.13 3.47
C GLU A 301 -21.36 -16.39 4.00
N ASP A 302 -21.15 -15.38 4.85
CA ASP A 302 -22.24 -14.58 5.40
C ASP A 302 -23.01 -13.84 4.30
N ILE A 303 -22.33 -13.23 3.32
CA ILE A 303 -23.00 -12.58 2.19
C ILE A 303 -23.84 -13.58 1.40
N PHE A 304 -23.33 -14.79 1.13
CA PHE A 304 -24.14 -15.81 0.45
C PHE A 304 -25.37 -16.22 1.25
N ASP A 305 -25.26 -16.31 2.57
CA ASP A 305 -26.38 -16.59 3.46
C ASP A 305 -27.41 -15.45 3.38
N GLN A 306 -26.99 -14.18 3.42
CA GLN A 306 -27.89 -13.01 3.34
C GLN A 306 -28.63 -12.88 2.00
N ILE A 307 -27.96 -13.11 0.87
CA ILE A 307 -28.62 -13.03 -0.47
C ILE A 307 -29.34 -14.34 -0.85
N GLY A 308 -29.37 -15.33 0.04
CA GLY A 308 -30.14 -16.57 -0.15
C GLY A 308 -29.54 -17.53 -1.19
N VAL A 309 -28.23 -17.51 -1.45
CA VAL A 309 -27.58 -18.47 -2.36
C VAL A 309 -27.36 -19.80 -1.64
N PRO A 310 -28.01 -20.91 -2.05
CA PRO A 310 -27.88 -22.20 -1.38
C PRO A 310 -26.44 -22.74 -1.36
N ARG A 311 -26.03 -23.36 -0.25
CA ARG A 311 -24.67 -23.90 -0.05
C ARG A 311 -24.20 -24.80 -1.20
N PHE A 312 -25.07 -25.68 -1.71
CA PHE A 312 -24.76 -26.61 -2.80
C PHE A 312 -24.53 -25.94 -4.17
N LEU A 313 -24.84 -24.64 -4.33
CA LEU A 313 -24.62 -23.88 -5.57
C LEU A 313 -23.38 -22.98 -5.52
N ARG A 314 -22.81 -22.71 -4.34
CA ARG A 314 -21.70 -21.75 -4.16
C ARG A 314 -20.44 -22.19 -4.91
N ASP A 315 -20.15 -23.48 -4.83
CA ASP A 315 -18.97 -24.15 -5.38
C ASP A 315 -19.22 -24.86 -6.71
N LYS A 316 -20.45 -24.81 -7.23
CA LYS A 316 -20.78 -25.48 -8.49
C LYS A 316 -20.19 -24.68 -9.66
N PRO A 317 -19.42 -25.32 -10.58
CA PRO A 317 -18.93 -24.65 -11.77
C PRO A 317 -20.06 -24.04 -12.60
N ILE A 318 -19.86 -22.80 -13.02
CA ILE A 318 -20.75 -22.02 -13.85
C ILE A 318 -19.99 -21.44 -15.04
N ARG A 319 -20.72 -21.16 -16.11
CA ARG A 319 -20.24 -20.32 -17.21
C ARG A 319 -20.53 -18.87 -16.88
N LEU A 320 -19.50 -18.04 -16.78
CA LEU A 320 -19.62 -16.60 -16.62
C LEU A 320 -19.64 -15.93 -17.99
N LEU A 321 -20.57 -14.98 -18.19
CA LEU A 321 -20.61 -14.09 -19.36
C LEU A 321 -20.60 -12.64 -18.89
N THR A 322 -19.77 -11.80 -19.51
CA THR A 322 -19.72 -10.35 -19.24
C THR A 322 -19.99 -9.53 -20.50
N ASN A 323 -20.73 -8.44 -20.35
CA ASN A 323 -21.11 -7.53 -21.43
C ASN A 323 -20.14 -6.34 -21.56
N GLY A 324 -18.83 -6.63 -21.53
CA GLY A 324 -17.76 -5.62 -21.59
C GLY A 324 -17.08 -5.41 -20.24
N GLY A 325 -16.28 -4.35 -20.13
CA GLY A 325 -15.46 -4.11 -18.94
C GLY A 325 -14.14 -4.87 -18.95
N ARG A 326 -13.35 -4.64 -17.89
CA ARG A 326 -12.12 -5.41 -17.60
C ARG A 326 -12.40 -6.60 -16.69
N TRP A 327 -13.42 -6.48 -15.83
CA TRP A 327 -13.77 -7.52 -14.87
C TRP A 327 -14.13 -8.85 -15.59
N PRO A 328 -13.69 -10.01 -15.07
CA PRO A 328 -13.03 -10.23 -13.77
C PRO A 328 -11.50 -10.11 -13.76
N THR A 329 -10.87 -9.70 -14.88
CA THR A 329 -9.41 -9.44 -14.94
C THR A 329 -9.06 -8.09 -14.30
N ILE A 330 -7.94 -7.96 -13.58
CA ILE A 330 -7.61 -6.72 -12.84
C ILE A 330 -7.30 -5.56 -13.81
N TRP A 331 -6.41 -5.79 -14.78
CA TRP A 331 -5.98 -4.77 -15.74
C TRP A 331 -5.99 -5.27 -17.20
N GLY A 332 -6.88 -6.21 -17.52
CA GLY A 332 -7.05 -6.68 -18.89
C GLY A 332 -7.73 -5.67 -19.83
N GLU A 333 -7.93 -6.08 -21.08
CA GLU A 333 -8.57 -5.25 -22.10
C GLU A 333 -10.08 -5.06 -21.84
N GLU A 334 -10.63 -3.94 -22.30
CA GLU A 334 -12.06 -3.63 -22.21
C GLU A 334 -12.83 -4.49 -23.23
N ALA A 335 -13.33 -5.66 -22.80
CA ALA A 335 -13.98 -6.61 -23.70
C ALA A 335 -14.96 -7.55 -22.98
N SER A 336 -15.94 -8.07 -23.70
CA SER A 336 -16.77 -9.18 -23.21
C SER A 336 -15.94 -10.43 -22.96
N ARG A 337 -16.32 -11.20 -21.94
CA ARG A 337 -15.61 -12.43 -21.55
C ARG A 337 -16.59 -13.57 -21.35
N GLU A 338 -16.15 -14.76 -21.74
CA GLU A 338 -16.81 -16.03 -21.45
C GLU A 338 -15.77 -16.95 -20.80
N LEU A 339 -16.01 -17.39 -19.55
CA LEU A 339 -15.08 -18.25 -18.80
C LEU A 339 -15.80 -19.18 -17.82
N VAL A 340 -15.06 -20.10 -17.23
CA VAL A 340 -15.56 -21.02 -16.18
C VAL A 340 -15.08 -20.56 -14.81
N THR A 341 -16.00 -20.56 -13.84
CA THR A 341 -15.74 -20.12 -12.47
C THR A 341 -16.75 -20.70 -11.49
N THR A 342 -16.67 -20.37 -10.20
CA THR A 342 -17.70 -20.57 -9.19
C THR A 342 -18.20 -19.25 -8.62
N ARG A 343 -19.38 -19.27 -7.98
CA ARG A 343 -19.87 -18.07 -7.27
C ARG A 343 -18.90 -17.66 -6.17
N ARG A 344 -18.33 -18.64 -5.45
CA ARG A 344 -17.36 -18.42 -4.38
C ARG A 344 -16.12 -17.70 -4.89
N GLU A 345 -15.55 -18.14 -6.01
CA GLU A 345 -14.38 -17.48 -6.63
C GLU A 345 -14.62 -16.00 -6.89
N LEU A 346 -15.80 -15.67 -7.45
CA LEU A 346 -16.14 -14.30 -7.80
C LEU A 346 -16.19 -13.40 -6.56
N LEU A 347 -16.89 -13.80 -5.50
CA LEU A 347 -16.93 -13.03 -4.26
C LEU A 347 -15.60 -13.04 -3.49
N THR A 348 -14.79 -14.08 -3.63
CA THR A 348 -13.52 -14.18 -2.89
C THR A 348 -12.44 -13.30 -3.52
N TRP A 349 -12.32 -13.29 -4.86
CA TRP A 349 -11.15 -12.74 -5.53
C TRP A 349 -11.42 -11.54 -6.44
N THR A 350 -12.65 -11.31 -6.88
CA THR A 350 -12.90 -10.43 -8.04
C THR A 350 -13.67 -9.15 -7.71
N VAL A 351 -14.42 -9.10 -6.61
CA VAL A 351 -15.22 -7.92 -6.22
C VAL A 351 -14.85 -7.44 -4.82
N ASP A 352 -14.86 -6.13 -4.61
CA ASP A 352 -14.62 -5.53 -3.31
C ASP A 352 -15.93 -5.38 -2.54
N ILE A 353 -16.02 -6.08 -1.42
CA ILE A 353 -17.21 -6.15 -0.57
C ILE A 353 -17.08 -5.34 0.72
N SER A 354 -15.90 -4.77 1.00
CA SER A 354 -15.60 -4.26 2.34
C SER A 354 -14.71 -3.01 2.41
N SER A 355 -14.01 -2.64 1.34
CA SER A 355 -13.04 -1.53 1.35
C SER A 355 -13.60 -0.22 0.81
N VAL A 356 -14.65 -0.29 0.00
CA VAL A 356 -15.23 0.88 -0.67
C VAL A 356 -16.57 1.23 -0.03
N ALA A 357 -16.79 2.52 0.22
CA ALA A 357 -18.06 3.00 0.73
C ALA A 357 -19.21 2.73 -0.28
N PRO A 358 -20.44 2.45 0.17
CA PRO A 358 -21.56 2.14 -0.70
C PRO A 358 -21.88 3.25 -1.70
N THR A 359 -22.32 2.85 -2.90
CA THR A 359 -22.70 3.75 -3.98
C THR A 359 -24.23 3.85 -4.10
N LYS A 360 -24.75 4.95 -4.67
CA LYS A 360 -26.20 5.06 -4.93
C LYS A 360 -26.75 3.94 -5.83
N PRO A 361 -26.06 3.50 -6.90
CA PRO A 361 -26.49 2.33 -7.67
C PRO A 361 -26.67 1.07 -6.81
N LEU A 362 -25.81 0.85 -5.80
CA LEU A 362 -25.97 -0.27 -4.87
C LEU A 362 -27.24 -0.11 -4.02
N PHE A 363 -27.50 1.07 -3.44
CA PHE A 363 -28.76 1.32 -2.71
C PHE A 363 -29.99 1.15 -3.60
N ARG A 364 -29.93 1.64 -4.84
CA ARG A 364 -31.00 1.49 -5.84
C ARG A 364 -31.28 0.03 -6.14
N LEU A 365 -30.25 -0.79 -6.31
CA LEU A 365 -30.36 -2.23 -6.53
C LEU A 365 -30.98 -2.93 -5.32
N LEU A 366 -30.47 -2.68 -4.12
CA LEU A 366 -31.01 -3.28 -2.89
C LEU A 366 -32.49 -2.92 -2.71
N GLY A 367 -32.88 -1.67 -2.99
CA GLY A 367 -34.28 -1.23 -2.90
C GLY A 367 -35.20 -1.90 -3.94
N GLU A 368 -34.68 -2.28 -5.11
CA GLU A 368 -35.46 -3.04 -6.11
C GLU A 368 -35.85 -4.41 -5.58
N HIS A 369 -34.92 -5.06 -4.87
CA HIS A 369 -35.05 -6.43 -4.38
C HIS A 369 -35.44 -6.54 -2.90
N ALA A 370 -35.82 -5.42 -2.27
CA ALA A 370 -36.37 -5.40 -0.92
C ALA A 370 -37.86 -5.74 -0.96
N SER A 371 -38.25 -6.77 -0.21
CA SER A 371 -39.64 -7.23 -0.10
C SER A 371 -40.45 -6.47 0.96
N ASP A 372 -39.78 -5.92 1.99
CA ASP A 372 -40.41 -5.05 2.97
C ASP A 372 -40.53 -3.61 2.42
N GLU A 373 -41.75 -3.04 2.51
CA GLU A 373 -42.04 -1.72 1.95
C GLU A 373 -41.29 -0.59 2.67
N HIS A 374 -41.05 -0.74 3.98
CA HIS A 374 -40.33 0.27 4.77
C HIS A 374 -38.83 0.26 4.45
N GLU A 375 -38.21 -0.92 4.42
CA GLU A 375 -36.82 -1.10 3.99
C GLU A 375 -36.60 -0.58 2.56
N LYS A 376 -37.50 -0.97 1.64
CA LYS A 376 -37.50 -0.48 0.26
C LYS A 376 -37.56 1.04 0.22
N LYS A 377 -38.44 1.67 1.01
CA LYS A 377 -38.56 3.13 1.04
C LYS A 377 -37.27 3.80 1.51
N ILE A 378 -36.61 3.28 2.54
CA ILE A 378 -35.34 3.81 3.05
C ILE A 378 -34.24 3.69 2.00
N LEU A 379 -34.11 2.52 1.37
CA LEU A 379 -33.10 2.27 0.32
C LEU A 379 -33.28 3.19 -0.88
N LEU A 380 -34.52 3.36 -1.35
CA LEU A 380 -34.85 4.28 -2.44
C LEU A 380 -34.62 5.74 -2.04
N PHE A 381 -34.90 6.12 -0.79
CA PHE A 381 -34.60 7.46 -0.28
C PHE A 381 -33.09 7.74 -0.34
N LEU A 382 -32.24 6.82 0.11
CA LEU A 382 -30.78 6.95 0.02
C LEU A 382 -30.26 7.04 -1.42
N ALA A 383 -31.00 6.47 -2.37
CA ALA A 383 -30.72 6.55 -3.80
C ALA A 383 -31.34 7.77 -4.52
N SER A 384 -32.13 8.61 -3.83
CA SER A 384 -32.84 9.75 -4.43
C SER A 384 -32.12 11.09 -4.26
N ALA A 385 -32.69 12.18 -4.78
CA ALA A 385 -32.23 13.54 -4.50
C ALA A 385 -32.54 13.99 -3.06
N GLN A 386 -33.67 13.56 -2.50
CA GLN A 386 -34.10 13.89 -1.13
C GLN A 386 -33.16 13.28 -0.07
N GLY A 387 -32.64 12.07 -0.31
CA GLY A 387 -31.70 11.41 0.61
C GLY A 387 -30.24 11.80 0.43
N GLN A 388 -29.92 12.79 -0.41
CA GLN A 388 -28.54 13.18 -0.70
C GLN A 388 -27.71 13.49 0.56
N ALA A 389 -28.30 14.21 1.52
CA ALA A 389 -27.62 14.55 2.76
C ALA A 389 -27.31 13.31 3.60
N ALA A 390 -28.31 12.41 3.77
CA ALA A 390 -28.13 11.16 4.50
C ALA A 390 -27.10 10.25 3.81
N PHE A 391 -27.14 10.13 2.48
CA PHE A 391 -26.16 9.37 1.69
C PHE A 391 -24.73 9.92 1.86
N CYS A 392 -24.53 11.24 1.78
CA CYS A 392 -23.22 11.86 2.00
C CYS A 392 -22.69 11.59 3.42
N GLU A 393 -23.55 11.59 4.44
CA GLU A 393 -23.17 11.27 5.81
C GLU A 393 -22.75 9.81 5.97
N LEU A 394 -23.45 8.87 5.33
CA LEU A 394 -23.05 7.46 5.31
C LEU A 394 -21.69 7.25 4.64
N ARG A 395 -21.39 8.01 3.58
CA ARG A 395 -20.12 7.90 2.84
C ARG A 395 -18.94 8.60 3.55
N THR A 396 -19.23 9.63 4.33
CA THR A 396 -18.23 10.38 5.11
C THR A 396 -18.17 9.93 6.57
N GLY A 397 -19.05 9.03 6.99
CA GLY A 397 -19.20 8.54 8.34
C GLY A 397 -18.49 7.20 8.57
N PRO A 398 -19.13 6.23 9.25
CA PRO A 398 -18.54 4.92 9.49
C PRO A 398 -18.27 4.18 8.17
N TYR A 399 -17.24 3.34 8.12
CA TYR A 399 -16.91 2.52 6.96
C TYR A 399 -17.94 1.40 6.75
N ILE A 400 -19.07 1.74 6.13
CA ILE A 400 -20.17 0.81 5.84
C ILE A 400 -19.75 -0.20 4.77
N THR A 401 -20.00 -1.48 5.02
CA THR A 401 -19.72 -2.57 4.07
C THR A 401 -20.99 -3.06 3.39
N LEU A 402 -20.84 -3.84 2.31
CA LEU A 402 -21.94 -4.58 1.71
C LEU A 402 -22.61 -5.50 2.75
N GLN A 403 -21.81 -6.20 3.56
CA GLN A 403 -22.29 -7.07 4.61
C GLN A 403 -23.20 -6.31 5.60
N GLN A 404 -22.76 -5.15 6.08
CA GLN A 404 -23.56 -4.32 6.98
C GLN A 404 -24.89 -3.91 6.34
N LEU A 405 -24.88 -3.54 5.04
CA LEU A 405 -26.12 -3.18 4.34
C LEU A 405 -27.09 -4.36 4.27
N LEU A 406 -26.62 -5.56 3.96
CA LEU A 406 -27.47 -6.74 3.87
C LEU A 406 -28.07 -7.11 5.25
N HIS A 407 -27.29 -7.01 6.33
CA HIS A 407 -27.81 -7.18 7.69
C HIS A 407 -28.75 -6.05 8.13
N ALA A 408 -28.53 -4.82 7.63
CA ALA A 408 -29.38 -3.67 7.95
C ALA A 408 -30.75 -3.77 7.25
N PHE A 409 -30.79 -4.36 6.06
CA PHE A 409 -31.98 -4.52 5.21
C PHE A 409 -32.20 -6.00 4.83
N PRO A 410 -32.58 -6.86 5.81
CA PRO A 410 -32.68 -8.30 5.61
C PRO A 410 -33.73 -8.73 4.60
N SER A 411 -34.70 -7.87 4.24
CA SER A 411 -35.71 -8.20 3.21
C SER A 411 -35.18 -8.08 1.77
N SER A 412 -33.96 -7.56 1.60
CA SER A 412 -33.32 -7.32 0.31
C SER A 412 -32.49 -8.52 -0.15
N HIS A 413 -32.92 -9.17 -1.23
CA HIS A 413 -32.24 -10.34 -1.81
C HIS A 413 -31.90 -10.12 -3.29
N PRO A 414 -30.92 -9.26 -3.63
CA PRO A 414 -30.54 -9.05 -5.01
C PRO A 414 -29.95 -10.32 -5.65
N PRO A 415 -30.26 -10.63 -6.92
CA PRO A 415 -29.58 -11.67 -7.66
C PRO A 415 -28.07 -11.42 -7.70
N LEU A 416 -27.27 -12.48 -7.51
CA LEU A 416 -25.82 -12.36 -7.43
C LEU A 416 -25.22 -11.74 -8.70
N GLU A 417 -25.74 -12.09 -9.87
CA GLU A 417 -25.34 -11.53 -11.18
C GLU A 417 -25.45 -9.99 -11.22
N HIS A 418 -26.57 -9.47 -10.70
CA HIS A 418 -26.84 -8.03 -10.70
C HIS A 418 -26.03 -7.32 -9.62
N LEU A 419 -25.86 -7.96 -8.46
CA LEU A 419 -24.99 -7.48 -7.40
C LEU A 419 -23.54 -7.36 -7.88
N LEU A 420 -22.98 -8.40 -8.50
CA LEU A 420 -21.63 -8.37 -9.08
C LEU A 420 -21.45 -7.27 -10.14
N SER A 421 -22.50 -6.97 -10.90
CA SER A 421 -22.48 -5.88 -11.90
C SER A 421 -22.38 -4.48 -11.27
N SER A 422 -22.76 -4.34 -10.00
CA SER A 422 -22.83 -3.07 -9.28
C SER A 422 -21.66 -2.85 -8.31
N LEU A 423 -20.96 -3.92 -7.93
CA LEU A 423 -19.84 -3.86 -7.00
C LEU A 423 -18.53 -3.45 -7.70
N PRO A 424 -17.67 -2.68 -7.03
CA PRO A 424 -16.34 -2.38 -7.53
C PRO A 424 -15.47 -3.65 -7.58
N GLN A 425 -14.46 -3.62 -8.46
CA GLN A 425 -13.48 -4.68 -8.55
C GLN A 425 -12.54 -4.70 -7.34
N LEU A 426 -12.15 -5.91 -6.90
CA LEU A 426 -11.13 -6.07 -5.86
C LEU A 426 -9.73 -5.76 -6.42
N MET A 427 -9.12 -4.68 -5.94
CA MET A 427 -7.82 -4.21 -6.43
C MET A 427 -6.64 -4.80 -5.65
N PRO A 428 -5.48 -5.06 -6.28
CA PRO A 428 -4.25 -5.38 -5.56
C PRO A 428 -3.81 -4.24 -4.62
N ARG A 429 -3.11 -4.59 -3.54
CA ARG A 429 -2.52 -3.65 -2.56
C ARG A 429 -1.01 -3.66 -2.71
N PHE A 430 -0.40 -2.48 -2.79
CA PHE A 430 1.03 -2.34 -3.03
C PHE A 430 1.80 -2.20 -1.72
N TYR A 431 2.95 -2.88 -1.64
CA TYR A 431 3.85 -2.87 -0.49
C TYR A 431 5.28 -2.64 -0.95
N SER A 432 5.98 -1.70 -0.32
CA SER A 432 7.37 -1.37 -0.63
C SER A 432 8.32 -2.41 -0.05
N LEU A 433 9.35 -2.77 -0.81
CA LEU A 433 10.39 -3.70 -0.40
C LEU A 433 11.27 -3.08 0.69
N SER A 434 11.61 -3.87 1.70
CA SER A 434 12.38 -3.46 2.88
C SER A 434 13.77 -4.08 2.98
N ASN A 435 14.21 -4.74 1.91
CA ASN A 435 15.54 -5.29 1.75
C ASN A 435 16.09 -5.05 0.34
N ASP A 436 17.36 -5.41 0.15
CA ASP A 436 17.95 -5.63 -1.16
C ASP A 436 17.82 -7.10 -1.56
N PRO A 437 16.98 -7.44 -2.55
CA PRO A 437 16.73 -8.81 -2.96
C PRO A 437 18.00 -9.53 -3.44
N HIS A 438 18.97 -8.81 -4.03
CA HIS A 438 20.22 -9.39 -4.54
C HIS A 438 21.18 -9.82 -3.43
N VAL A 439 20.93 -9.39 -2.20
CA VAL A 439 21.80 -9.59 -1.04
C VAL A 439 21.19 -10.62 -0.09
N SER A 440 19.92 -10.97 -0.26
CA SER A 440 19.24 -11.97 0.56
C SER A 440 19.96 -13.34 0.53
N SER A 441 20.49 -13.73 -0.63
CA SER A 441 21.21 -14.99 -0.85
C SER A 441 22.57 -15.07 -0.14
N THR A 442 23.14 -13.93 0.29
CA THR A 442 24.44 -13.88 0.97
C THR A 442 24.33 -14.15 2.46
N ARG A 443 23.11 -14.23 3.02
CA ARG A 443 22.90 -14.58 4.43
C ARG A 443 23.19 -16.06 4.67
N GLU A 444 23.72 -16.37 5.84
CA GLU A 444 24.02 -17.74 6.24
C GLU A 444 22.78 -18.62 6.16
N GLY A 445 22.90 -19.78 5.51
CA GLY A 445 21.80 -20.72 5.31
C GLY A 445 20.82 -20.38 4.17
N LEU A 446 20.99 -19.26 3.46
CA LEU A 446 20.13 -18.84 2.35
C LEU A 446 20.79 -18.96 0.96
N ALA A 447 21.91 -19.70 0.85
CA ALA A 447 22.61 -19.87 -0.42
C ALA A 447 21.67 -20.38 -1.52
N GLY A 448 21.60 -19.66 -2.63
CA GLY A 448 20.73 -19.97 -3.78
C GLY A 448 19.27 -19.59 -3.61
N ARG A 449 18.84 -19.06 -2.45
CA ARG A 449 17.48 -18.52 -2.25
C ARG A 449 17.44 -17.02 -2.46
N ARG A 450 16.32 -16.55 -3.00
CA ARG A 450 16.05 -15.12 -3.22
C ARG A 450 14.84 -14.74 -2.39
N LEU A 451 15.06 -13.92 -1.36
CA LEU A 451 13.99 -13.43 -0.49
C LEU A 451 13.75 -11.94 -0.71
N ILE A 452 12.49 -11.57 -0.82
CA ILE A 452 12.05 -10.18 -0.69
C ILE A 452 11.39 -9.98 0.67
N GLU A 453 11.56 -8.80 1.23
CA GLU A 453 11.04 -8.49 2.56
C GLU A 453 10.06 -7.33 2.52
N ILE A 454 8.95 -7.42 3.23
CA ILE A 454 7.98 -6.32 3.38
C ILE A 454 7.61 -6.11 4.84
N ALA A 455 7.12 -4.91 5.17
CA ALA A 455 6.45 -4.64 6.44
C ALA A 455 5.03 -4.15 6.20
N VAL A 456 4.12 -4.58 7.07
CA VAL A 456 2.68 -4.37 6.92
C VAL A 456 2.10 -3.93 8.27
N THR A 457 1.64 -2.69 8.36
CA THR A 457 0.82 -2.26 9.50
C THR A 457 -0.64 -2.65 9.25
N VAL A 458 -1.26 -3.33 10.21
CA VAL A 458 -2.66 -3.71 10.14
C VAL A 458 -3.53 -2.47 10.18
N HIS A 459 -4.43 -2.38 9.20
CA HIS A 459 -5.44 -1.33 9.16
C HIS A 459 -6.70 -1.86 9.84
N GLU A 460 -7.24 -1.11 10.78
CA GLU A 460 -8.42 -1.47 11.54
C GLU A 460 -9.48 -0.38 11.43
N ASN A 461 -10.73 -0.79 11.30
CA ASN A 461 -11.90 0.07 11.31
C ASN A 461 -12.92 -0.47 12.30
N PRO A 462 -13.73 0.40 12.94
CA PRO A 462 -14.88 -0.06 13.73
C PRO A 462 -15.80 -0.98 12.90
N THR A 463 -16.34 -2.00 13.54
CA THR A 463 -17.36 -2.89 12.94
C THR A 463 -18.68 -2.80 13.68
N TYR A 464 -19.77 -3.15 13.00
CA TYR A 464 -21.13 -3.07 13.54
C TYR A 464 -21.53 -4.27 14.43
N THR A 465 -20.70 -5.32 14.46
CA THR A 465 -21.06 -6.61 15.10
C THR A 465 -21.11 -6.53 16.61
N SER A 466 -20.29 -5.69 17.23
CA SER A 466 -20.29 -5.46 18.67
C SER A 466 -19.62 -4.13 19.01
N GLU A 467 -20.00 -3.53 20.14
CA GLU A 467 -19.41 -2.29 20.61
C GLU A 467 -17.90 -2.46 20.85
N GLY A 468 -17.10 -1.54 20.30
CA GLY A 468 -15.64 -1.57 20.41
C GLY A 468 -14.93 -2.62 19.54
N ALA A 469 -15.64 -3.48 18.81
CA ALA A 469 -14.99 -4.40 17.89
C ALA A 469 -14.45 -3.68 16.65
N THR A 470 -13.35 -4.20 16.13
CA THR A 470 -12.73 -3.73 14.89
C THR A 470 -12.72 -4.83 13.84
N ARG A 471 -12.72 -4.41 12.58
CA ARG A 471 -12.46 -5.23 11.40
C ARG A 471 -11.18 -4.75 10.74
N THR A 472 -10.44 -5.69 10.16
CA THR A 472 -9.22 -5.38 9.45
C THR A 472 -9.50 -4.91 8.01
N GLY A 473 -8.59 -4.17 7.41
CA GLY A 473 -8.58 -3.94 5.96
C GLY A 473 -8.36 -5.25 5.19
N VAL A 474 -8.82 -5.32 3.92
CA VAL A 474 -8.73 -6.58 3.13
C VAL A 474 -7.29 -7.06 2.96
N GLY A 475 -6.39 -6.19 2.47
CA GLY A 475 -5.00 -6.54 2.23
C GLY A 475 -4.20 -6.80 3.50
N SER A 476 -4.22 -5.86 4.43
CA SER A 476 -3.46 -5.98 5.68
C SER A 476 -4.03 -7.04 6.63
N GLY A 477 -5.35 -7.26 6.64
CA GLY A 477 -5.98 -8.35 7.38
C GLY A 477 -5.70 -9.73 6.79
N PHE A 478 -5.65 -9.86 5.46
CA PHE A 478 -5.16 -11.09 4.83
C PHE A 478 -3.73 -11.42 5.27
N LEU A 479 -2.82 -10.45 5.17
CA LEU A 479 -1.43 -10.65 5.59
C LEU A 479 -1.33 -10.91 7.09
N GLU A 480 -2.11 -10.23 7.93
CA GLU A 480 -2.18 -10.53 9.36
C GLU A 480 -2.55 -12.00 9.65
N ARG A 481 -3.58 -12.53 8.98
CA ARG A 481 -3.98 -13.94 9.15
C ARG A 481 -2.84 -14.88 8.75
N VAL A 482 -2.15 -14.60 7.64
CA VAL A 482 -0.99 -15.37 7.19
C VAL A 482 0.15 -15.32 8.23
N ALA A 483 0.49 -14.13 8.75
CA ALA A 483 1.52 -13.99 9.78
C ALA A 483 1.16 -14.75 11.06
N LYS A 484 -0.08 -14.61 11.54
CA LYS A 484 -0.55 -15.30 12.74
C LYS A 484 -0.51 -16.82 12.60
N GLN A 485 -0.89 -17.36 11.45
CA GLN A 485 -0.79 -18.81 11.19
C GLN A 485 0.67 -19.27 11.22
N PHE A 486 1.57 -18.52 10.59
CA PHE A 486 3.00 -18.82 10.60
C PHE A 486 3.58 -18.79 12.03
N VAL A 487 3.32 -17.71 12.77
CA VAL A 487 3.81 -17.51 14.15
C VAL A 487 3.24 -18.56 15.10
N ALA A 488 1.94 -18.86 15.03
CA ALA A 488 1.32 -19.86 15.90
C ALA A 488 1.91 -21.26 15.68
N ALA A 489 2.23 -21.63 14.44
CA ALA A 489 2.89 -22.90 14.15
C ALA A 489 4.32 -22.97 14.71
N GLU A 490 5.06 -21.86 14.67
CA GLU A 490 6.39 -21.76 15.27
C GLU A 490 6.34 -21.82 16.80
N GLU A 491 5.41 -21.10 17.42
CA GLU A 491 5.18 -21.12 18.87
C GLU A 491 4.78 -22.51 19.36
N GLN A 492 3.88 -23.18 18.64
CA GLN A 492 3.48 -24.55 18.97
C GLN A 492 4.65 -25.53 18.84
N ALA A 493 5.44 -25.44 17.77
CA ALA A 493 6.62 -26.29 17.60
C ALA A 493 7.67 -26.03 18.70
N ALA A 494 7.88 -24.77 19.09
CA ALA A 494 8.78 -24.41 20.18
C ALA A 494 8.30 -24.96 21.54
N PHE A 495 6.98 -24.92 21.78
CA PHE A 495 6.37 -25.49 22.99
C PHE A 495 6.57 -27.02 23.05
N GLU A 496 6.21 -27.73 21.99
CA GLU A 496 6.36 -29.20 21.88
C GLU A 496 7.84 -29.64 22.00
N ALA A 497 8.76 -28.83 21.50
CA ALA A 497 10.20 -29.06 21.58
C ALA A 497 10.75 -28.84 23.00
N GLY A 498 10.23 -27.84 23.72
CA GLY A 498 10.54 -27.61 25.12
C GLY A 498 10.14 -28.78 26.02
N GLU A 499 9.01 -29.43 25.73
CA GLU A 499 8.56 -30.63 26.45
C GLU A 499 9.37 -31.89 26.09
N SER A 500 9.78 -32.03 24.83
CA SER A 500 10.47 -33.22 24.31
C SER A 500 12.01 -33.15 24.35
N GLY A 501 12.59 -32.00 24.73
CA GLY A 501 14.03 -31.76 24.72
C GLY A 501 14.67 -31.71 23.32
N GLN A 502 13.86 -31.54 22.27
CA GLN A 502 14.34 -31.45 20.89
C GLN A 502 14.70 -30.01 20.52
N SER A 503 15.66 -29.82 19.62
CA SER A 503 15.97 -28.50 19.05
C SER A 503 15.09 -28.22 17.84
N VAL A 504 14.40 -27.08 17.81
CA VAL A 504 13.65 -26.61 16.64
C VAL A 504 14.43 -25.53 15.93
N HIS A 505 14.54 -25.66 14.61
CA HIS A 505 15.11 -24.62 13.76
C HIS A 505 14.03 -23.58 13.42
N PRO A 506 14.29 -22.28 13.63
CA PRO A 506 13.32 -21.22 13.33
C PRO A 506 12.79 -21.25 11.88
N GLY A 507 11.50 -21.02 11.77
CA GLY A 507 10.73 -20.96 10.53
C GLY A 507 10.41 -22.32 9.90
N VAL A 508 10.89 -23.44 10.45
CA VAL A 508 10.64 -24.77 9.85
C VAL A 508 9.17 -25.18 9.97
N ALA A 509 8.52 -24.92 11.11
CA ALA A 509 7.13 -25.28 11.33
C ALA A 509 6.19 -24.41 10.48
N GLY A 510 6.43 -23.10 10.42
CA GLY A 510 5.69 -22.17 9.58
C GLY A 510 5.83 -22.51 8.09
N ARG A 511 7.04 -22.85 7.62
CA ARG A 511 7.26 -23.28 6.23
C ARG A 511 6.54 -24.60 5.87
N ARG A 512 6.31 -25.50 6.83
CA ARG A 512 5.52 -26.74 6.60
C ARG A 512 4.07 -26.46 6.25
N LEU A 513 3.52 -25.31 6.65
CA LEU A 513 2.16 -24.92 6.29
C LEU A 513 2.01 -24.54 4.81
N ASN A 514 3.12 -24.28 4.10
CA ASN A 514 3.13 -23.82 2.72
C ASN A 514 2.17 -22.63 2.50
N LEU A 515 2.22 -21.64 3.40
CA LEU A 515 1.45 -20.41 3.25
C LEU A 515 1.98 -19.63 2.04
N GLN A 516 1.07 -19.07 1.24
CA GLN A 516 1.43 -18.35 0.03
C GLN A 516 0.75 -16.99 -0.04
N ILE A 517 1.45 -16.03 -0.66
CA ILE A 517 0.98 -14.68 -0.90
C ILE A 517 0.83 -14.53 -2.42
N PRO A 518 -0.39 -14.41 -2.95
CA PRO A 518 -0.61 -14.10 -4.35
C PRO A 518 -0.12 -12.68 -4.65
N MET A 519 0.90 -12.56 -5.48
CA MET A 519 1.54 -11.29 -5.77
C MET A 519 2.09 -11.22 -7.19
N PHE A 520 2.42 -10.01 -7.63
CA PHE A 520 3.19 -9.77 -8.84
C PHE A 520 4.16 -8.62 -8.59
N ARG A 521 5.23 -8.56 -9.38
CA ARG A 521 6.20 -7.46 -9.31
C ARG A 521 5.53 -6.16 -9.75
N GLY A 522 5.60 -5.13 -8.90
CA GLY A 522 5.02 -3.83 -9.20
C GLY A 522 5.70 -3.17 -10.42
N LEU A 523 4.89 -2.66 -11.33
CA LEU A 523 5.33 -1.84 -12.48
C LEU A 523 5.85 -0.46 -12.08
N MET A 524 5.56 -0.02 -10.86
CA MET A 524 6.04 1.26 -10.37
C MET A 524 7.53 1.14 -10.10
N ALA A 525 8.32 1.54 -11.09
CA ALA A 525 9.71 1.90 -10.88
C ALA A 525 9.70 3.13 -9.97
N ASN A 526 9.69 2.87 -8.67
CA ASN A 526 9.77 3.88 -7.65
C ASN A 526 10.95 4.81 -7.99
N PRO A 527 10.77 6.14 -8.00
CA PRO A 527 11.89 7.07 -8.17
C PRO A 527 13.08 6.72 -7.26
N LEU A 528 12.82 6.17 -6.06
CA LEU A 528 13.84 5.63 -5.15
C LEU A 528 14.80 4.63 -5.82
N SER A 529 14.31 3.82 -6.77
CA SER A 529 15.06 2.74 -7.44
C SER A 529 15.78 3.18 -8.71
N LYS A 530 15.40 4.31 -9.33
CA LYS A 530 15.97 4.78 -10.61
C LYS A 530 17.22 5.64 -10.44
N GLU A 531 17.26 6.44 -9.37
CA GLU A 531 18.28 7.47 -9.16
C GLU A 531 19.08 7.24 -7.88
N PHE A 532 19.34 5.97 -7.55
CA PHE A 532 20.12 5.65 -6.37
C PHE A 532 21.60 5.98 -6.60
N ALA A 533 22.03 7.15 -6.15
CA ALA A 533 23.45 7.51 -6.05
C ALA A 533 24.09 6.80 -4.85
N SER A 534 25.14 6.01 -5.10
CA SER A 534 25.76 5.14 -4.09
C SER A 534 26.44 5.88 -2.94
N ASP A 535 27.00 7.07 -3.19
CA ASP A 535 28.00 7.69 -2.30
C ASP A 535 27.65 9.10 -1.78
N GLY A 536 26.54 9.69 -2.26
CA GLY A 536 26.10 11.04 -1.89
C GLY A 536 25.38 11.13 -0.54
N PRO A 537 25.31 12.33 0.08
CA PRO A 537 24.62 12.52 1.34
C PRO A 537 23.10 12.30 1.20
N MET A 538 22.50 11.64 2.18
CA MET A 538 21.12 11.17 2.09
C MET A 538 20.35 11.38 3.39
N MET A 539 19.19 12.00 3.29
CA MET A 539 18.24 12.13 4.40
C MET A 539 16.98 11.33 4.13
N LEU A 540 16.62 10.45 5.07
CA LEU A 540 15.50 9.51 5.02
C LEU A 540 14.50 9.91 6.11
N ILE A 541 13.27 10.24 5.75
CA ILE A 541 12.25 10.73 6.69
C ILE A 541 11.05 9.79 6.60
N GLY A 542 10.83 8.98 7.64
CA GLY A 542 9.82 7.92 7.63
C GLY A 542 9.02 7.88 8.92
N ALA A 543 7.70 7.72 8.84
CA ALA A 543 6.87 7.51 10.02
C ALA A 543 6.24 6.11 10.02
N GLY A 544 6.32 5.40 11.15
CA GLY A 544 5.85 4.02 11.30
C GLY A 544 6.45 3.09 10.24
N VAL A 545 5.59 2.39 9.49
CA VAL A 545 5.99 1.50 8.39
C VAL A 545 6.65 2.21 7.20
N GLY A 546 6.60 3.55 7.16
CA GLY A 546 7.40 4.36 6.22
C GLY A 546 8.92 4.15 6.33
N MET A 547 9.40 3.54 7.43
CA MET A 547 10.80 3.10 7.57
C MET A 547 11.15 1.89 6.68
N ALA A 548 10.15 1.11 6.23
CA ALA A 548 10.37 -0.13 5.50
C ALA A 548 11.27 0.03 4.26
N PRO A 549 11.00 0.92 3.29
CA PRO A 549 11.86 1.06 2.11
C PRO A 549 13.28 1.52 2.45
N PHE A 550 13.44 2.32 3.50
CA PHE A 550 14.74 2.84 3.93
C PHE A 550 15.66 1.77 4.50
N ARG A 551 15.10 0.71 5.11
CA ARG A 551 15.89 -0.40 5.64
C ARG A 551 16.80 -1.02 4.59
N GLY A 552 16.27 -1.33 3.40
CA GLY A 552 17.06 -1.90 2.30
C GLY A 552 18.16 -0.96 1.82
N PHE A 553 17.85 0.33 1.70
CA PHE A 553 18.82 1.36 1.29
C PHE A 553 19.97 1.48 2.29
N ILE A 554 19.66 1.61 3.58
CA ILE A 554 20.66 1.80 4.63
C ILE A 554 21.56 0.55 4.72
N LEU A 555 20.98 -0.65 4.78
CA LEU A 555 21.77 -1.89 4.87
C LEU A 555 22.69 -2.08 3.65
N ASN A 556 22.25 -1.68 2.45
CA ASN A 556 23.12 -1.77 1.28
C ASN A 556 24.27 -0.76 1.34
N ARG A 557 24.02 0.48 1.81
CA ARG A 557 25.08 1.50 1.93
C ARG A 557 26.05 1.23 3.06
N LEU A 558 25.60 0.65 4.17
CA LEU A 558 26.45 0.29 5.31
C LEU A 558 27.51 -0.78 4.97
N LYS A 559 27.38 -1.49 3.84
CA LYS A 559 28.47 -2.34 3.32
C LYS A 559 29.73 -1.54 2.97
N ASN A 560 29.57 -0.28 2.55
CA ASN A 560 30.67 0.64 2.30
C ASN A 560 30.88 1.51 3.55
N ALA A 561 31.95 1.26 4.30
CA ALA A 561 32.23 1.97 5.56
C ALA A 561 32.25 3.51 5.44
N ASN A 562 32.62 4.05 4.27
CA ASN A 562 32.66 5.49 3.99
C ASN A 562 31.28 6.16 3.91
N CYS A 563 30.19 5.38 3.86
CA CYS A 563 28.83 5.90 3.70
C CYS A 563 28.10 6.15 5.03
N ALA A 564 28.55 5.56 6.15
CA ALA A 564 27.83 5.66 7.43
C ALA A 564 27.59 7.11 7.87
N ASN A 565 28.61 7.97 7.73
CA ASN A 565 28.57 9.39 8.12
C ASN A 565 27.82 10.30 7.12
N LYS A 566 27.15 9.71 6.12
CA LYS A 566 26.44 10.43 5.05
C LYS A 566 24.96 10.07 4.99
N ILE A 567 24.45 9.33 5.98
CA ILE A 567 23.08 8.86 6.03
C ILE A 567 22.45 9.41 7.31
N TRP A 568 21.32 10.10 7.16
CA TRP A 568 20.50 10.57 8.26
C TRP A 568 19.11 9.97 8.13
N LEU A 569 18.61 9.33 9.17
CA LEU A 569 17.28 8.74 9.22
C LEU A 569 16.49 9.40 10.35
N VAL A 570 15.33 9.98 10.02
CA VAL A 570 14.35 10.48 10.98
C VAL A 570 13.16 9.51 10.98
N GLN A 571 13.01 8.74 12.06
CA GLN A 571 11.91 7.80 12.24
C GLN A 571 10.86 8.34 13.22
N GLY A 572 9.64 8.55 12.76
CA GLY A 572 8.50 8.92 13.60
C GLY A 572 7.76 7.70 14.15
N VAL A 573 7.56 7.66 15.46
CA VAL A 573 6.84 6.57 16.17
C VAL A 573 5.87 7.16 17.22
N ARG A 574 4.96 6.34 17.75
CA ARG A 574 4.12 6.78 18.88
C ARG A 574 4.90 6.68 20.18
N ASP A 575 5.44 5.49 20.44
CA ASP A 575 6.13 5.10 21.65
C ASP A 575 7.27 4.16 21.27
N SER A 576 8.52 4.60 21.45
CA SER A 576 9.70 3.81 21.08
C SER A 576 9.75 2.43 21.73
N MET A 577 9.14 2.26 22.91
CA MET A 577 9.14 0.98 23.59
C MET A 577 8.20 -0.03 22.93
N LEU A 578 7.20 0.42 22.17
CA LEU A 578 6.12 -0.40 21.64
C LEU A 578 6.12 -0.50 20.10
N ASP A 579 6.34 0.62 19.40
CA ASP A 579 6.17 0.70 17.93
C ASP A 579 7.41 1.18 17.17
N GLU A 580 8.59 1.15 17.80
CA GLU A 580 9.87 1.29 17.09
C GLU A 580 10.22 0.01 16.31
N ILE A 581 9.77 -0.04 15.06
CA ILE A 581 10.09 -1.15 14.16
C ILE A 581 11.58 -1.15 13.75
N TYR A 582 12.13 -2.36 13.59
CA TYR A 582 13.53 -2.61 13.18
C TYR A 582 14.60 -1.99 14.10
N SER A 583 14.27 -1.81 15.39
CA SER A 583 15.26 -1.37 16.39
C SER A 583 16.40 -2.38 16.52
N GLY A 584 17.65 -1.90 16.52
CA GLY A 584 18.85 -2.72 16.64
C GLY A 584 19.38 -3.31 15.32
N GLU A 585 18.60 -3.25 14.22
CA GLU A 585 18.98 -3.91 12.96
C GLU A 585 20.03 -3.14 12.15
N LEU A 586 20.30 -1.88 12.48
CA LEU A 586 21.32 -1.06 11.78
C LEU A 586 22.73 -1.21 12.40
N GLY A 587 22.88 -2.05 13.42
CA GLY A 587 24.17 -2.35 14.05
C GLY A 587 24.75 -1.18 14.86
N THR A 588 26.09 -1.09 14.90
CA THR A 588 26.81 -0.13 15.75
C THR A 588 26.57 1.33 15.38
N HIS A 589 26.25 1.61 14.11
CA HIS A 589 26.03 2.96 13.59
C HIS A 589 24.60 3.48 13.81
N GLU A 590 23.70 2.68 14.39
CA GLU A 590 22.29 3.07 14.54
C GLU A 590 22.13 4.40 15.28
N LYS A 591 22.87 4.62 16.37
CA LYS A 591 22.79 5.86 17.15
C LYS A 591 23.27 7.10 16.41
N GLU A 592 24.17 6.93 15.43
CA GLU A 592 24.74 8.01 14.64
C GLU A 592 23.82 8.39 13.47
N ILE A 593 23.18 7.39 12.86
CA ILE A 593 22.37 7.53 11.66
C ILE A 593 20.91 7.82 11.98
N LYS A 594 20.34 7.16 13.00
CA LYS A 594 18.90 7.10 13.25
C LYS A 594 18.50 7.98 14.42
N LYS A 595 17.63 8.94 14.12
CA LYS A 595 16.92 9.78 15.08
C LYS A 595 15.47 9.33 15.19
N VAL A 596 15.08 8.85 16.38
CA VAL A 596 13.69 8.49 16.69
C VAL A 596 12.95 9.70 17.27
N VAL A 597 11.80 10.02 16.69
CA VAL A 597 10.89 11.09 17.11
C VAL A 597 9.60 10.46 17.63
N GLN A 598 9.24 10.77 18.87
CA GLN A 598 8.10 10.14 19.56
C GLN A 598 6.99 11.16 19.77
N SER A 599 5.78 10.80 19.34
CA SER A 599 4.60 11.65 19.52
C SER A 599 3.95 11.51 20.89
N ARG A 600 4.19 10.41 21.61
CA ARG A 600 3.71 10.16 22.98
C ARG A 600 4.88 9.79 23.88
N VAL A 601 5.12 10.57 24.92
CA VAL A 601 6.13 10.26 25.93
C VAL A 601 5.41 9.68 27.15
N HIS A 602 5.57 8.37 27.39
CA HIS A 602 5.23 7.80 28.70
C HIS A 602 6.40 8.04 29.67
N GLN A 603 6.10 8.47 30.90
CA GLN A 603 7.11 8.48 31.95
C GLN A 603 7.52 7.03 32.23
N PRO A 604 8.82 6.72 32.33
CA PRO A 604 9.23 5.45 32.89
C PRO A 604 8.66 5.33 34.31
N PRO A 605 8.29 4.12 34.76
CA PRO A 605 7.90 3.92 36.16
C PRO A 605 9.04 4.42 37.04
N PRO A 606 8.75 5.12 38.16
CA PRO A 606 9.79 5.57 39.07
C PRO A 606 10.63 4.36 39.47
N ALA A 607 11.94 4.47 39.28
CA ALA A 607 12.87 3.51 39.86
C ALA A 607 12.52 3.39 41.34
N ALA A 608 12.42 2.15 41.84
CA ALA A 608 12.35 1.95 43.28
C ALA A 608 13.66 2.52 43.85
N GLU A 609 13.58 3.72 44.41
CA GLU A 609 14.62 4.24 45.27
C GLU A 609 14.63 3.36 46.52
N ASP A 610 15.80 2.83 46.84
CA ASP A 610 16.03 2.01 48.02
C ASP A 610 15.54 2.75 49.26
N ASP A 611 14.63 2.10 49.99
CA ASP A 611 13.95 2.59 51.19
C ASP A 611 14.93 2.52 52.38
N ASP A 612 15.82 3.50 52.50
CA ASP A 612 16.67 3.73 53.69
C ASP A 612 16.53 5.20 54.13
N ASP A 613 15.47 5.50 54.91
CA ASP A 613 15.56 6.38 56.08
C ASP A 613 14.18 6.52 56.78
N VAL A 614 13.92 5.62 57.73
CA VAL A 614 12.85 5.79 58.71
C VAL A 614 13.34 6.74 59.80
N GLN A 615 12.94 8.01 59.74
CA GLN A 615 12.93 8.89 60.91
C GLN A 615 11.49 9.15 61.37
N SER A 616 11.18 8.56 62.52
CA SER A 616 9.95 8.74 63.27
C SER A 616 9.81 10.18 63.75
N ASN A 617 8.75 10.88 63.33
CA ASN A 617 8.24 12.02 64.08
C ASN A 617 6.74 11.84 64.34
N HIS A 618 6.45 11.64 65.63
CA HIS A 618 5.13 11.79 66.23
C HIS A 618 4.61 13.22 65.97
N ASP A 619 3.45 13.35 65.33
CA ASP A 619 2.35 14.14 65.89
C ASP A 619 1.07 13.97 65.08
N ASN A 620 0.02 13.58 65.79
CA ASN A 620 -1.32 13.40 65.28
C ASN A 620 -2.02 14.76 65.09
N ASN A 621 -2.77 14.86 63.99
CA ASN A 621 -4.08 15.54 63.85
C ASN A 621 -4.17 16.61 62.74
N LYS A 622 -4.42 16.16 61.49
CA LYS A 622 -5.22 16.82 60.44
C LYS A 622 -5.18 15.98 59.15
N PRO A 623 -6.31 15.69 58.46
CA PRO A 623 -6.25 15.18 57.10
C PRO A 623 -5.94 16.37 56.17
N ALA A 624 -4.66 16.63 55.94
CA ALA A 624 -4.26 17.51 54.84
C ALA A 624 -4.50 16.74 53.54
N ALA A 625 -5.49 17.17 52.76
CA ALA A 625 -5.66 16.74 51.39
C ALA A 625 -4.39 17.11 50.61
N VAL A 626 -3.52 16.12 50.37
CA VAL A 626 -2.42 16.25 49.43
C VAL A 626 -3.06 16.36 48.05
N LYS A 627 -3.25 17.60 47.59
CA LYS A 627 -3.39 17.88 46.16
C LYS A 627 -2.12 17.35 45.51
N LYS A 628 -2.20 16.19 44.85
CA LYS A 628 -1.28 15.83 43.77
C LYS A 628 -1.49 16.86 42.67
N GLU A 629 -0.85 18.02 42.80
CA GLU A 629 -0.54 18.85 41.65
C GLU A 629 0.50 18.08 40.85
N SER A 630 0.03 17.13 40.04
CA SER A 630 0.80 16.65 38.92
C SER A 630 1.06 17.88 38.05
N ASN A 631 2.28 18.41 38.09
CA ASN A 631 2.79 19.31 37.07
C ASN A 631 2.78 18.54 35.74
N LYS A 632 1.60 18.45 35.11
CA LYS A 632 1.43 18.18 33.68
C LYS A 632 1.94 19.42 32.97
N ALA A 633 3.26 19.59 32.92
CA ALA A 633 3.86 20.40 31.88
C ALA A 633 3.36 19.80 30.55
N ASN A 634 2.61 20.59 29.77
CA ASN A 634 2.15 20.26 28.43
C ASN A 634 3.37 19.87 27.58
N GLN A 635 3.73 18.58 27.56
CA GLN A 635 4.72 18.08 26.63
C GLN A 635 4.06 18.05 25.26
N VAL A 636 4.47 19.00 24.41
CA VAL A 636 4.00 19.12 23.03
C VAL A 636 4.44 17.87 22.28
N ALA A 637 3.48 17.15 21.67
CA ALA A 637 3.76 16.02 20.81
C ALA A 637 4.74 16.42 19.71
N LYS A 638 5.83 15.67 19.55
CA LYS A 638 6.83 15.91 18.51
C LYS A 638 6.61 14.97 17.34
N TYR A 639 6.79 15.50 16.13
CA TYR A 639 6.66 14.77 14.88
C TYR A 639 7.90 14.95 14.00
N VAL A 640 8.01 14.14 12.95
CA VAL A 640 9.17 14.14 12.05
C VAL A 640 9.42 15.52 11.43
N GLN A 641 8.37 16.28 11.11
CA GLN A 641 8.50 17.64 10.56
C GLN A 641 9.12 18.64 11.55
N ASP A 642 9.01 18.39 12.86
CA ASP A 642 9.64 19.24 13.88
C ASP A 642 11.14 18.96 13.92
N GLU A 643 11.52 17.68 13.82
CA GLU A 643 12.92 17.27 13.75
C GLU A 643 13.58 17.75 12.44
N VAL A 644 12.85 17.76 11.32
CA VAL A 644 13.33 18.33 10.05
C VAL A 644 13.69 19.82 10.21
N ARG A 645 12.87 20.61 10.90
CA ARG A 645 13.19 22.02 11.19
C ARG A 645 14.38 22.15 12.13
N MET A 646 14.45 21.30 13.17
CA MET A 646 15.58 21.30 14.11
C MET A 646 16.91 20.95 13.43
N GLN A 647 16.87 20.09 12.42
CA GLN A 647 18.04 19.67 11.63
C GLN A 647 18.19 20.47 10.32
N ALA A 648 17.72 21.73 10.29
CA ALA A 648 17.74 22.59 9.10
C ALA A 648 19.11 22.67 8.42
N ASP A 649 20.21 22.69 9.20
CA ASP A 649 21.58 22.72 8.65
C ASP A 649 21.92 21.44 7.87
N ILE A 650 21.51 20.27 8.37
CA ILE A 650 21.74 18.99 7.69
C ILE A 650 20.85 18.89 6.45
N VAL A 651 19.57 19.27 6.56
CA VAL A 651 18.64 19.32 5.42
C VAL A 651 19.22 20.21 4.31
N TRP A 652 19.69 21.40 4.67
CA TRP A 652 20.26 22.36 3.74
C TRP A 652 21.57 21.88 3.12
N PHE A 653 22.44 21.23 3.91
CA PHE A 653 23.66 20.60 3.42
C PHE A 653 23.35 19.50 2.40
N VAL A 654 22.43 18.58 2.73
CA VAL A 654 22.05 17.46 1.87
C VAL A 654 21.46 17.95 0.55
N VAL A 655 20.48 18.85 0.57
CA VAL A 655 19.79 19.28 -0.66
C VAL A 655 20.68 20.09 -1.62
N ASN A 656 21.73 20.75 -1.11
CA ASN A 656 22.67 21.52 -1.92
C ASN A 656 23.87 20.72 -2.41
N ALA A 657 24.08 19.50 -1.91
CA ALA A 657 25.06 18.60 -2.49
C ALA A 657 24.60 18.14 -3.89
N VAL A 658 25.56 18.00 -4.81
CA VAL A 658 25.30 17.61 -6.22
C VAL A 658 24.61 16.25 -6.29
N ASP A 659 25.08 15.31 -5.49
CA ASP A 659 24.60 13.94 -5.34
C ASP A 659 23.69 13.76 -4.10
N GLY A 660 23.29 14.87 -3.48
CA GLY A 660 22.46 14.86 -2.30
C GLY A 660 21.01 14.47 -2.60
N ARG A 661 20.41 13.68 -1.70
CA ARG A 661 19.04 13.17 -1.84
C ARG A 661 18.24 13.22 -0.54
N ILE A 662 16.99 13.66 -0.63
CA ILE A 662 16.02 13.63 0.48
C ILE A 662 14.85 12.75 0.10
N PHE A 663 14.52 11.82 0.98
CA PHE A 663 13.48 10.83 0.79
C PHE A 663 12.44 10.90 1.90
N VAL A 664 11.16 10.93 1.53
CA VAL A 664 10.04 10.99 2.49
C VAL A 664 9.11 9.81 2.23
N CYS A 665 8.77 9.07 3.27
CA CYS A 665 7.95 7.87 3.16
C CYS A 665 6.95 7.71 4.31
N GLY A 666 5.70 7.38 4.01
CA GLY A 666 4.64 7.18 5.00
C GLY A 666 3.31 7.83 4.62
N SER A 667 2.51 8.22 5.62
CA SER A 667 1.19 8.84 5.38
C SER A 667 1.31 10.16 4.62
N THR A 668 0.61 10.27 3.49
CA THR A 668 0.50 11.52 2.72
C THR A 668 -0.09 12.63 3.58
N LYS A 669 -1.16 12.29 4.29
CA LYS A 669 -1.85 13.23 5.18
C LYS A 669 -1.12 13.38 6.50
N GLY A 670 -1.04 14.63 6.96
CA GLY A 670 -0.40 14.99 8.22
C GLY A 670 1.12 14.95 8.12
N MET A 671 1.70 13.79 7.82
CA MET A 671 3.15 13.60 7.75
C MET A 671 3.73 14.18 6.45
N GLY A 672 3.33 13.70 5.27
CA GLY A 672 3.87 14.16 3.99
C GLY A 672 3.72 15.68 3.77
N GLU A 673 2.49 16.19 3.91
CA GLU A 673 2.20 17.64 3.83
C GLU A 673 2.93 18.45 4.91
N GLY A 674 3.12 17.87 6.10
CA GLY A 674 3.82 18.51 7.22
C GLY A 674 5.32 18.63 6.97
N VAL A 675 5.94 17.57 6.42
CA VAL A 675 7.35 17.55 6.04
C VAL A 675 7.61 18.48 4.87
N GLU A 676 6.75 18.49 3.84
CA GLU A 676 6.88 19.44 2.72
C GLU A 676 6.88 20.90 3.21
N ARG A 677 5.97 21.25 4.12
CA ARG A 677 5.99 22.58 4.77
C ARG A 677 7.26 22.83 5.56
N ALA A 678 7.75 21.86 6.34
CA ALA A 678 9.00 22.00 7.08
C ALA A 678 10.21 22.20 6.16
N LEU A 679 10.26 21.52 5.02
CA LEU A 679 11.30 21.71 4.01
C LEU A 679 11.25 23.12 3.42
N ILE A 680 10.05 23.65 3.12
CA ILE A 680 9.87 25.04 2.69
C ILE A 680 10.40 26.00 3.75
N ASP A 681 10.06 25.80 5.02
CA ASP A 681 10.55 26.63 6.14
C ASP A 681 12.09 26.61 6.21
N VAL A 682 12.72 25.45 6.02
CA VAL A 682 14.20 25.32 5.98
C VAL A 682 14.80 26.12 4.82
N ALA A 683 14.20 26.08 3.63
CA ALA A 683 14.69 26.83 2.49
C ALA A 683 14.50 28.35 2.67
N MET A 684 13.44 28.78 3.35
CA MET A 684 13.24 30.18 3.71
C MET A 684 14.30 30.66 4.73
N ASP A 685 14.55 29.86 5.78
CA ASP A 685 15.51 30.19 6.83
C ASP A 685 16.96 30.17 6.32
N LYS A 686 17.40 29.04 5.76
CA LYS A 686 18.80 28.80 5.36
C LYS A 686 19.15 29.37 3.99
N GLY A 687 18.17 29.47 3.09
CA GLY A 687 18.35 30.05 1.76
C GLY A 687 17.99 31.53 1.68
N HIS A 688 17.45 32.13 2.75
CA HIS A 688 16.91 33.49 2.77
C HIS A 688 15.92 33.75 1.63
N LEU A 689 15.13 32.73 1.29
CA LEU A 689 14.13 32.76 0.23
C LEU A 689 12.78 33.22 0.80
N ASP A 690 11.97 33.91 0.00
CA ASP A 690 10.55 34.05 0.31
C ASP A 690 9.80 32.73 0.07
N PHE A 691 8.55 32.66 0.54
CA PHE A 691 7.75 31.43 0.48
C PHE A 691 7.53 30.89 -0.94
N GLU A 692 7.25 31.76 -1.93
CA GLU A 692 6.99 31.31 -3.30
C GLU A 692 8.28 30.81 -3.95
N THR A 693 9.40 31.51 -3.74
CA THR A 693 10.71 31.08 -4.22
C THR A 693 11.17 29.78 -3.56
N ALA A 694 10.94 29.61 -2.26
CA ALA A 694 11.25 28.36 -1.54
C ALA A 694 10.43 27.18 -2.05
N LYS A 695 9.15 27.40 -2.35
CA LYS A 695 8.28 26.39 -2.96
C LYS A 695 8.75 26.00 -4.36
N GLN A 696 9.12 26.98 -5.18
CA GLN A 696 9.70 26.73 -6.51
C GLN A 696 11.04 25.98 -6.43
N PHE A 697 11.89 26.31 -5.44
CA PHE A 697 13.13 25.59 -5.18
C PHE A 697 12.88 24.09 -4.95
N TRP A 698 11.95 23.75 -4.05
CA TRP A 698 11.62 22.34 -3.78
C TRP A 698 10.96 21.64 -4.95
N GLN A 699 10.14 22.35 -5.74
CA GLN A 699 9.61 21.81 -6.98
C GLN A 699 10.74 21.48 -7.97
N GLY A 700 11.71 22.38 -8.15
CA GLY A 700 12.90 22.11 -8.97
C GLY A 700 13.73 20.94 -8.46
N LYS A 701 13.88 20.80 -7.14
CA LYS A 701 14.55 19.64 -6.52
C LYS A 701 13.79 18.33 -6.74
N LYS A 702 12.46 18.38 -6.78
CA LYS A 702 11.61 17.22 -7.11
C LYS A 702 11.76 16.82 -8.58
N ASP A 703 11.74 17.81 -9.48
CA ASP A 703 11.89 17.58 -10.92
C ASP A 703 13.28 17.06 -11.29
N ALA A 704 14.32 17.48 -10.53
CA ALA A 704 15.69 16.98 -10.64
C ALA A 704 15.94 15.65 -9.89
N GLY A 705 14.90 15.04 -9.32
CA GLY A 705 14.99 13.77 -8.58
C GLY A 705 15.80 13.84 -7.27
N GLN A 706 16.09 15.05 -6.78
CA GLN A 706 16.81 15.25 -5.52
C GLN A 706 15.92 15.12 -4.28
N TYR A 707 14.63 15.44 -4.44
CA TYR A 707 13.59 15.27 -3.43
C TYR A 707 12.54 14.27 -3.93
N ILE A 708 12.43 13.14 -3.24
CA ILE A 708 11.51 12.07 -3.61
C ILE A 708 10.59 11.77 -2.42
N ALA A 709 9.28 11.87 -2.65
CA ALA A 709 8.27 11.55 -1.67
C ALA A 709 7.42 10.37 -2.16
N GLU A 710 7.47 9.25 -1.45
CA GLU A 710 6.61 8.09 -1.64
C GLU A 710 5.64 8.03 -0.45
N THR A 711 4.55 8.77 -0.57
CA THR A 711 3.52 8.83 0.46
C THR A 711 2.24 8.16 0.00
N TRP A 712 1.54 7.50 0.92
CA TRP A 712 0.30 6.75 0.68
C TRP A 712 -0.87 7.24 1.53
#